data_AF-A0A1H5JZ76-F1
#
_entry.id   AF-A0A1H5JZ76-F1
#
_cell.length_a   1.000
_cell.length_b   1.000
_cell.length_c   1.000
_cell.angle_alpha   90.00
_cell.angle_beta   90.00
_cell.angle_gamma   90.00
#
_symmetry.space_group_name_H-M   'P 1'
#
loop_
_entity.id
_entity.type
_entity.pdbx_description
1 polymer ?
#
loop_
_entity_poly.entity_id
_entity_poly.type
_entity_poly.pdbx_seq_one_letter_code
_entity_poly.pdbx_strand_id
1 'polypeptide(L)'
;MGENGTTAPWWRDAVIYQVYLQSFADGNADGVGDVAGLRSRIGYLSGLGIDAVWITPWFRSPLRDAGYDVADYRAIHPRYGSVDEGRELIDECHAAGIRVILDIVPNHTSSDHPWFAAALNSPPGSAERARYHVRAGRDDGTSPPNDWLSVFGGPAWTRVDDGEWYLHLFDSSQPDLNWDSAEVRSEFEDILRFWFDLGVDGFRIDVATALVKAPGLPDLGYPDGAFLADLTRADHPHRDRDEVHEIYRDWRKLADSYDPPRMFAAEAWLDDPDRLSRYVRPDELHTTLNLYYLKSAWTADGMRRAIDASIAATSGVGAPTTWALSNHDVERVVTRYGRDDTRRRPGVSGPELGPVDERLGRRRARAAALLTLALPGSVYVYQGDELGLADAHVPEQARQDPIWIRSRGRRWGRDGARVPLPWTPDGGSFGFGDDGAWLPQPPGWGAHAVSSQAGDDSSFLELYRSALSLRRAHPALGGTGEVRWCEAPRDDVLVFTRDPGFGCVVNFGPAPAPIPWTGASSWSVTTEPARARSPPTAPSGWTSGRRTAHDHDRAPQRGADPLARRRHPPGRVRPRRRGEPRRRPAGVRGAPVRPGVLHDPAVQPGPRVAVHRPLPAHERADGSGQPGLGVRARERTVPSLLSELGYRTALIGQQHESRDPYRLGFDEVHPWLAGPARCGPVSQRAVEWLEAAPGEPFFLTVGFFETHRPYPADGYPPVDPASVEVPPYLPDNEHTRADLAGFLGSIRVADAATGRVVDAVERAGLADSTLLLFTTDHGIAYPRAKGTLYDPGIRVAFVARPPRSWGVAPGAPDGLLSHVDVLPTLVELAGGPVPPSVQGQSFASVLRGEPGRRRTEVFAEKNYHDEYDPIRGIRTDRYAYIRTLEPGTPPRLSGDIERGPVRLGLGEEQLRPRPAEELYDLDDDPWQLCDLAGDPSYAEVKAGLAARLDAWMSETNDPVLAGRVAAPSGSLDEGPVPR
;
A
#
# COMPACT_ATOMS: atom_id res chain seq x y z
N MET A 1 -31.47 44.35 27.78
CA MET A 1 -30.36 44.81 26.91
C MET A 1 -29.10 44.74 27.73
N GLY A 2 -28.34 43.66 27.57
CA GLY A 2 -27.00 43.44 28.10
C GLY A 2 -26.18 42.90 26.92
N GLU A 3 -24.96 43.37 26.81
CA GLU A 3 -24.09 43.36 25.64
C GLU A 3 -23.96 41.98 24.96
N ASN A 4 -24.16 41.93 23.64
CA ASN A 4 -23.83 40.80 22.78
C ASN A 4 -22.32 40.57 22.82
N GLY A 5 -21.86 39.66 23.67
CA GLY A 5 -20.52 39.08 23.56
C GLY A 5 -20.43 38.32 22.24
N THR A 6 -19.73 38.87 21.26
CA THR A 6 -19.39 38.18 20.01
C THR A 6 -18.72 36.86 20.34
N THR A 7 -19.39 35.73 20.07
CA THR A 7 -18.80 34.40 20.13
C THR A 7 -17.57 34.37 19.22
N ALA A 8 -16.43 33.93 19.74
CA ALA A 8 -15.21 33.81 18.95
C ALA A 8 -15.45 32.93 17.70
N PRO A 9 -14.76 33.19 16.57
CA PRO A 9 -14.92 32.36 15.37
C PRO A 9 -14.63 30.88 15.65
N TRP A 10 -15.45 29.98 15.11
CA TRP A 10 -15.46 28.55 15.44
C TRP A 10 -14.13 27.86 15.19
N TRP A 11 -13.39 28.26 14.16
CA TRP A 11 -12.10 27.66 13.79
C TRP A 11 -10.96 27.98 14.77
N ARG A 12 -11.18 28.81 15.81
CA ARG A 12 -10.14 29.16 16.79
C ARG A 12 -9.92 28.12 17.87
N ASP A 13 -10.90 27.25 18.09
CA ASP A 13 -10.84 26.18 19.09
C ASP A 13 -11.37 24.81 18.61
N ALA A 14 -11.76 24.73 17.33
CA ALA A 14 -12.30 23.55 16.69
C ALA A 14 -11.42 22.31 16.78
N VAL A 15 -12.07 21.16 16.87
CA VAL A 15 -11.51 19.84 16.60
C VAL A 15 -11.92 19.43 15.19
N ILE A 16 -10.95 19.42 14.29
CA ILE A 16 -11.11 19.12 12.87
C ILE A 16 -10.64 17.68 12.62
N TYR A 17 -11.50 16.83 12.08
CA TYR A 17 -11.19 15.44 11.78
C TYR A 17 -10.90 15.29 10.28
N GLN A 18 -9.68 14.87 9.94
CA GLN A 18 -9.29 14.64 8.57
C GLN A 18 -9.80 13.28 8.09
N VAL A 19 -10.59 13.31 7.03
CA VAL A 19 -11.14 12.16 6.32
C VAL A 19 -10.39 11.98 5.01
N TYR A 20 -9.61 10.91 4.91
CA TYR A 20 -9.09 10.40 3.65
C TYR A 20 -10.17 9.55 3.00
N LEU A 21 -10.97 10.19 2.12
CA LEU A 21 -12.27 9.67 1.66
C LEU A 21 -12.19 8.23 1.15
N GLN A 22 -11.20 7.95 0.32
CA GLN A 22 -10.95 6.64 -0.31
C GLN A 22 -10.81 5.48 0.69
N SER A 23 -10.49 5.77 1.96
CA SER A 23 -10.18 4.78 2.99
C SER A 23 -11.02 4.95 4.25
N PHE A 24 -12.05 5.79 4.21
CA PHE A 24 -12.87 6.04 5.39
C PHE A 24 -13.98 4.99 5.54
N ALA A 25 -14.92 4.92 4.60
CA ALA A 25 -15.97 3.91 4.54
C ALA A 25 -16.48 3.81 3.10
N ASP A 26 -16.73 2.59 2.64
CA ASP A 26 -17.30 2.29 1.32
C ASP A 26 -18.82 2.12 1.47
N GLY A 27 -19.58 2.95 0.76
CA GLY A 27 -21.04 2.99 0.82
C GLY A 27 -21.74 2.30 -0.35
N ASN A 28 -21.00 1.98 -1.41
CA ASN A 28 -21.52 1.40 -2.65
C ASN A 28 -21.01 -0.04 -2.92
N ALA A 29 -20.13 -0.55 -2.06
CA ALA A 29 -19.49 -1.86 -2.11
C ALA A 29 -18.56 -2.07 -3.32
N ASP A 30 -17.83 -1.04 -3.77
CA ASP A 30 -16.83 -1.15 -4.84
C ASP A 30 -15.38 -1.28 -4.34
N GLY A 31 -15.20 -1.39 -3.02
CA GLY A 31 -13.90 -1.51 -2.37
C GLY A 31 -13.18 -0.18 -2.16
N VAL A 32 -13.82 0.95 -2.46
CA VAL A 32 -13.28 2.31 -2.29
C VAL A 32 -14.24 3.17 -1.46
N GLY A 33 -13.69 3.99 -0.57
CA GLY A 33 -14.50 4.88 0.24
C GLY A 33 -15.08 6.04 -0.57
N ASP A 34 -16.33 6.40 -0.26
CA ASP A 34 -17.14 7.33 -1.05
C ASP A 34 -18.03 8.24 -0.16
N VAL A 35 -18.77 9.15 -0.79
CA VAL A 35 -19.65 10.10 -0.09
C VAL A 35 -20.77 9.39 0.67
N ALA A 36 -21.35 8.31 0.13
CA ALA A 36 -22.39 7.54 0.81
C ALA A 36 -21.85 6.84 2.06
N GLY A 37 -20.64 6.29 1.97
CA GLY A 37 -19.91 5.71 3.08
C GLY A 37 -19.64 6.73 4.18
N LEU A 38 -19.16 7.93 3.84
CA LEU A 38 -18.98 9.03 4.80
C LEU A 38 -20.30 9.44 5.48
N ARG A 39 -21.39 9.61 4.70
CA ARG A 39 -22.73 9.91 5.24
C ARG A 39 -23.19 8.88 6.27
N SER A 40 -22.97 7.59 5.99
CA SER A 40 -23.33 6.50 6.91
C SER A 40 -22.62 6.56 8.27
N ARG A 41 -21.52 7.31 8.36
CA ARG A 41 -20.66 7.43 9.55
C ARG A 41 -20.73 8.81 10.22
N ILE A 42 -21.59 9.73 9.78
CA ILE A 42 -21.80 11.03 10.45
C ILE A 42 -22.16 10.84 11.93
N GLY A 43 -22.98 9.83 12.24
CA GLY A 43 -23.32 9.50 13.63
C GLY A 43 -22.11 9.09 14.48
N TYR A 44 -21.14 8.40 13.90
CA TYR A 44 -19.87 8.07 14.56
C TYR A 44 -19.04 9.33 14.84
N LEU A 45 -18.88 10.19 13.83
CA LEU A 45 -18.12 11.44 13.92
C LEU A 45 -18.72 12.39 14.96
N SER A 46 -20.05 12.55 14.95
CA SER A 46 -20.79 13.31 15.96
C SER A 46 -20.58 12.73 17.37
N GLY A 47 -20.63 11.38 17.50
CA GLY A 47 -20.37 10.68 18.75
C GLY A 47 -18.90 10.75 19.23
N LEU A 48 -17.94 10.99 18.34
CA LEU A 48 -16.55 11.28 18.70
C LEU A 48 -16.41 12.69 19.31
N GLY A 49 -17.30 13.61 18.95
CA GLY A 49 -17.36 14.97 19.50
C GLY A 49 -16.51 15.99 18.73
N ILE A 50 -16.32 15.78 17.43
CA ILE A 50 -15.60 16.70 16.53
C ILE A 50 -16.48 17.91 16.16
N ASP A 51 -15.86 19.00 15.72
CA ASP A 51 -16.56 20.22 15.28
C ASP A 51 -16.59 20.35 13.74
N ALA A 52 -15.66 19.72 13.04
CA ALA A 52 -15.57 19.77 11.58
C ALA A 52 -14.92 18.53 11.00
N VAL A 53 -15.25 18.21 9.74
CA VAL A 53 -14.48 17.30 8.90
C VAL A 53 -13.66 18.09 7.88
N TRP A 54 -12.42 17.64 7.63
CA TRP A 54 -11.64 18.02 6.46
C TRP A 54 -11.56 16.82 5.52
N ILE A 55 -12.16 16.93 4.34
CA ILE A 55 -12.21 15.87 3.34
C ILE A 55 -11.06 16.09 2.34
N THR A 56 -10.22 15.08 2.12
CA THR A 56 -9.18 15.09 1.08
C THR A 56 -9.79 15.25 -0.33
N PRO A 57 -9.01 15.55 -1.39
CA PRO A 57 -9.55 15.89 -2.69
C PRO A 57 -10.54 14.84 -3.22
N TRP A 58 -11.79 15.28 -3.40
CA TRP A 58 -12.86 14.48 -3.99
C TRP A 58 -13.18 14.87 -5.43
N PHE A 59 -12.44 15.83 -5.99
CA PHE A 59 -12.71 16.41 -7.29
C PHE A 59 -12.44 15.40 -8.42
N ARG A 60 -13.01 15.64 -9.59
CA ARG A 60 -12.70 14.83 -10.78
C ARG A 60 -11.19 14.90 -11.07
N SER A 61 -10.60 13.74 -11.25
CA SER A 61 -9.14 13.50 -11.26
C SER A 61 -8.85 12.15 -11.93
N PRO A 62 -7.72 11.97 -12.60
CA PRO A 62 -7.24 10.65 -13.01
C PRO A 62 -6.75 9.76 -11.86
N LEU A 63 -6.67 10.31 -10.64
CA LEU A 63 -6.28 9.65 -9.39
C LEU A 63 -4.83 9.14 -9.37
N ARG A 64 -3.93 9.77 -10.15
CA ARG A 64 -2.49 9.42 -10.17
C ARG A 64 -1.77 9.83 -8.88
N ASP A 65 -2.30 10.83 -8.18
CA ASP A 65 -1.90 11.20 -6.81
C ASP A 65 -3.13 11.22 -5.90
N ALA A 66 -3.98 10.19 -6.02
CA ALA A 66 -5.17 9.98 -5.20
C ALA A 66 -6.12 11.19 -5.09
N GLY A 67 -6.24 11.98 -6.16
CA GLY A 67 -7.13 13.14 -6.23
C GLY A 67 -6.44 14.49 -6.21
N TYR A 68 -5.15 14.56 -5.84
CA TYR A 68 -4.38 15.81 -5.89
C TYR A 68 -4.05 16.25 -7.34
N ASP A 69 -4.18 15.37 -8.32
CA ASP A 69 -4.15 15.68 -9.75
C ASP A 69 -5.55 16.04 -10.28
N VAL A 70 -6.04 17.25 -10.02
CA VAL A 70 -7.42 17.68 -10.33
C VAL A 70 -7.63 18.02 -11.82
N ALA A 71 -8.60 17.37 -12.47
CA ALA A 71 -9.00 17.62 -13.85
C ALA A 71 -10.25 18.49 -14.00
N ASP A 72 -11.11 18.57 -12.99
CA ASP A 72 -12.23 19.52 -12.91
C ASP A 72 -12.59 19.81 -11.44
N TYR A 73 -12.37 21.07 -11.03
CA TYR A 73 -12.56 21.54 -9.66
C TYR A 73 -14.04 21.71 -9.24
N ARG A 74 -14.99 21.76 -10.18
CA ARG A 74 -16.42 21.97 -9.89
C ARG A 74 -17.23 20.67 -9.97
N ALA A 75 -16.57 19.53 -10.15
CA ALA A 75 -17.18 18.21 -10.18
C ALA A 75 -16.56 17.29 -9.12
N ILE A 76 -17.38 16.43 -8.52
CA ILE A 76 -16.92 15.30 -7.70
C ILE A 76 -16.53 14.16 -8.65
N HIS A 77 -15.45 13.43 -8.31
CA HIS A 77 -15.05 12.25 -9.07
C HIS A 77 -16.16 11.21 -9.04
N PRO A 78 -16.57 10.62 -10.19
CA PRO A 78 -17.68 9.65 -10.23
C PRO A 78 -17.54 8.45 -9.29
N ARG A 79 -16.30 8.02 -9.00
CA ARG A 79 -15.97 7.00 -7.98
C ARG A 79 -16.44 7.37 -6.56
N TYR A 80 -16.40 8.65 -6.20
CA TYR A 80 -16.80 9.11 -4.86
C TYR A 80 -18.26 9.53 -4.78
N GLY A 81 -18.88 9.87 -5.92
CA GLY A 81 -20.26 10.29 -6.02
C GLY A 81 -20.45 11.50 -6.94
N SER A 82 -21.50 12.25 -6.69
CA SER A 82 -21.94 13.42 -7.46
C SER A 82 -21.99 14.69 -6.62
N VAL A 83 -22.02 15.86 -7.25
CA VAL A 83 -22.17 17.15 -6.56
C VAL A 83 -23.45 17.21 -5.72
N ASP A 84 -24.54 16.60 -6.20
CA ASP A 84 -25.80 16.53 -5.44
C ASP A 84 -25.65 15.71 -4.16
N GLU A 85 -24.98 14.56 -4.22
CA GLU A 85 -24.66 13.76 -3.01
C GLU A 85 -23.71 14.50 -2.08
N GLY A 86 -22.75 15.26 -2.63
CA GLY A 86 -21.88 16.13 -1.85
C GLY A 86 -22.65 17.22 -1.10
N ARG A 87 -23.68 17.82 -1.73
CA ARG A 87 -24.58 18.78 -1.07
C ARG A 87 -25.40 18.11 0.03
N GLU A 88 -25.92 16.91 -0.20
CA GLU A 88 -26.62 16.14 0.84
C GLU A 88 -25.72 15.83 2.03
N LEU A 89 -24.46 15.45 1.80
CA LEU A 89 -23.47 15.26 2.87
C LEU A 89 -23.26 16.54 3.68
N ILE A 90 -23.12 17.69 3.01
CA ILE A 90 -22.93 18.99 3.68
C ILE A 90 -24.13 19.30 4.57
N ASP A 91 -25.35 19.17 4.04
CA ASP A 91 -26.59 19.41 4.77
C ASP A 91 -26.71 18.48 6.01
N GLU A 92 -26.36 17.20 5.87
CA GLU A 92 -26.39 16.22 6.97
C GLU A 92 -25.32 16.48 8.03
N CYS A 93 -24.10 16.85 7.63
CA CYS A 93 -23.06 17.29 8.54
C CYS A 93 -23.50 18.52 9.34
N HIS A 94 -24.05 19.54 8.67
CA HIS A 94 -24.57 20.74 9.33
C HIS A 94 -25.70 20.42 10.30
N ALA A 95 -26.60 19.50 9.94
CA ALA A 95 -27.67 19.02 10.83
C ALA A 95 -27.12 18.30 12.08
N ALA A 96 -25.96 17.64 11.96
CA ALA A 96 -25.22 17.05 13.08
C ALA A 96 -24.33 18.04 13.85
N GLY A 97 -24.29 19.31 13.43
CA GLY A 97 -23.45 20.35 14.01
C GLY A 97 -21.97 20.27 13.61
N ILE A 98 -21.66 19.57 12.52
CA ILE A 98 -20.31 19.36 11.99
C ILE A 98 -20.11 20.25 10.76
N ARG A 99 -19.03 21.02 10.75
CA ARG A 99 -18.62 21.85 9.60
C ARG A 99 -17.89 21.01 8.55
N VAL A 100 -17.95 21.42 7.27
CA VAL A 100 -17.29 20.72 6.16
C VAL A 100 -16.21 21.61 5.56
N ILE A 101 -14.97 21.14 5.63
CA ILE A 101 -13.80 21.71 4.97
C ILE A 101 -13.40 20.77 3.83
N LEU A 102 -13.10 21.34 2.65
CA LEU A 102 -12.54 20.57 1.53
C LEU A 102 -11.05 20.86 1.35
N ASP A 103 -10.32 19.93 0.77
CA ASP A 103 -9.00 20.24 0.20
C ASP A 103 -9.15 21.07 -1.08
N ILE A 104 -8.24 22.01 -1.33
CA ILE A 104 -8.11 22.72 -2.61
C ILE A 104 -6.66 22.64 -3.06
N VAL A 105 -6.44 22.39 -4.36
CA VAL A 105 -5.11 22.11 -4.93
C VAL A 105 -4.66 23.20 -5.91
N PRO A 106 -4.34 24.42 -5.45
CA PRO A 106 -4.14 25.55 -6.35
C PRO A 106 -2.80 25.60 -7.08
N ASN A 107 -1.81 24.83 -6.66
CA ASN A 107 -0.47 24.92 -7.26
C ASN A 107 -0.41 24.36 -8.69
N HIS A 108 -1.14 23.27 -8.95
CA HIS A 108 -1.07 22.51 -10.19
C HIS A 108 -2.46 21.98 -10.56
N THR A 109 -2.63 21.57 -11.81
CA THR A 109 -3.80 20.77 -12.23
C THR A 109 -3.33 19.39 -12.67
N SER A 110 -4.26 18.48 -13.00
CA SER A 110 -3.93 17.31 -13.81
C SER A 110 -3.48 17.72 -15.21
N SER A 111 -2.64 16.90 -15.84
CA SER A 111 -2.37 16.95 -17.28
C SER A 111 -3.63 16.72 -18.13
N ASP A 112 -4.66 16.10 -17.54
CA ASP A 112 -5.93 15.81 -18.19
C ASP A 112 -6.90 17.02 -18.07
N HIS A 113 -6.50 18.08 -17.35
CA HIS A 113 -7.29 19.30 -17.22
C HIS A 113 -7.41 20.01 -18.58
N PRO A 114 -8.61 20.50 -18.97
CA PRO A 114 -8.83 21.13 -20.27
C PRO A 114 -7.89 22.29 -20.57
N TRP A 115 -7.50 23.07 -19.55
CA TRP A 115 -6.54 24.15 -19.71
C TRP A 115 -5.14 23.69 -20.11
N PHE A 116 -4.67 22.55 -19.60
CA PHE A 116 -3.34 22.05 -19.95
C PHE A 116 -3.33 21.50 -21.36
N ALA A 117 -4.37 20.75 -21.74
CA ALA A 117 -4.56 20.33 -23.12
C ALA A 117 -4.62 21.53 -24.08
N ALA A 118 -5.33 22.60 -23.71
CA ALA A 118 -5.36 23.84 -24.50
C ALA A 118 -3.99 24.53 -24.59
N ALA A 119 -3.23 24.57 -23.48
CA ALA A 119 -1.89 25.12 -23.44
C ALA A 119 -0.95 24.39 -24.42
N LEU A 120 -0.92 23.05 -24.40
CA LEU A 120 -0.05 22.28 -25.29
C LEU A 120 -0.45 22.40 -26.77
N ASN A 121 -1.74 22.48 -27.07
CA ASN A 121 -2.26 22.63 -28.43
C ASN A 121 -2.17 24.06 -28.99
N SER A 122 -1.80 25.04 -28.17
CA SER A 122 -1.68 26.45 -28.59
C SER A 122 -0.22 26.81 -28.89
N PRO A 123 0.05 27.76 -29.80
CA PRO A 123 1.42 28.18 -30.11
C PRO A 123 2.17 28.76 -28.89
N PRO A 124 3.51 28.70 -28.88
CA PRO A 124 4.35 29.41 -27.91
C PRO A 124 3.95 30.89 -27.77
N GLY A 125 3.85 31.37 -26.52
CA GLY A 125 3.45 32.74 -26.20
C GLY A 125 1.93 33.03 -26.22
N SER A 126 1.09 32.04 -26.47
CA SER A 126 -0.38 32.15 -26.37
C SER A 126 -0.87 32.39 -24.93
N ALA A 127 -2.09 32.93 -24.79
CA ALA A 127 -2.72 33.15 -23.50
C ALA A 127 -2.99 31.81 -22.77
N GLU A 128 -3.36 30.78 -23.52
CA GLU A 128 -3.59 29.42 -23.03
C GLU A 128 -2.32 28.83 -22.40
N ARG A 129 -1.15 29.00 -23.04
CA ARG A 129 0.15 28.59 -22.46
C ARG A 129 0.53 29.39 -21.24
N ALA A 130 0.19 30.68 -21.20
CA ALA A 130 0.54 31.55 -20.09
C ALA A 130 -0.12 31.13 -18.75
N ARG A 131 -1.13 30.26 -18.77
CA ARG A 131 -1.73 29.65 -17.57
C ARG A 131 -0.78 28.69 -16.83
N TYR A 132 0.25 28.17 -17.49
CA TYR A 132 1.23 27.26 -16.92
C TYR A 132 2.66 27.82 -17.09
N HIS A 133 3.60 27.28 -16.33
CA HIS A 133 5.02 27.58 -16.53
C HIS A 133 5.59 26.74 -17.68
N VAL A 134 5.43 27.21 -18.92
CA VAL A 134 6.05 26.62 -20.13
C VAL A 134 7.22 27.51 -20.58
N ARG A 135 8.42 26.96 -20.73
CA ARG A 135 9.66 27.71 -21.03
C ARG A 135 10.56 26.95 -21.99
N ALA A 136 11.31 27.70 -22.80
CA ALA A 136 12.41 27.14 -23.57
C ALA A 136 13.48 26.54 -22.64
N GLY A 137 14.02 25.38 -23.04
CA GLY A 137 15.16 24.76 -22.35
C GLY A 137 16.47 25.48 -22.62
N ARG A 138 17.49 25.20 -21.81
CA ARG A 138 18.87 25.65 -22.05
C ARG A 138 19.61 24.68 -22.99
N ASP A 139 20.85 25.01 -23.35
CA ASP A 139 21.68 24.19 -24.24
C ASP A 139 20.95 23.85 -25.55
N ASP A 140 20.49 24.87 -26.26
CA ASP A 140 19.68 24.77 -27.49
C ASP A 140 18.40 23.91 -27.32
N GLY A 141 17.84 23.89 -26.10
CA GLY A 141 16.63 23.16 -25.75
C GLY A 141 16.85 21.69 -25.38
N THR A 142 18.10 21.24 -25.27
CA THR A 142 18.43 19.85 -24.88
C THR A 142 18.37 19.60 -23.37
N SER A 143 18.53 20.66 -22.57
CA SER A 143 18.48 20.63 -21.10
C SER A 143 17.24 21.38 -20.58
N PRO A 144 16.72 21.03 -19.39
CA PRO A 144 15.62 21.77 -18.77
C PRO A 144 16.01 23.24 -18.48
N PRO A 145 15.03 24.15 -18.30
CA PRO A 145 15.29 25.58 -18.10
C PRO A 145 16.18 25.91 -16.89
N ASN A 146 16.13 25.07 -15.85
CA ASN A 146 16.95 25.19 -14.64
C ASN A 146 17.16 23.80 -13.99
N ASP A 147 17.86 23.75 -12.86
CA ASP A 147 18.22 22.54 -12.13
C ASP A 147 17.14 22.00 -11.18
N TRP A 148 15.91 22.53 -11.19
CA TRP A 148 14.88 22.18 -10.22
C TRP A 148 14.49 20.69 -10.28
N LEU A 149 14.28 20.10 -9.11
CA LEU A 149 13.91 18.70 -8.93
C LEU A 149 12.47 18.54 -8.47
N SER A 150 11.81 17.48 -8.94
CA SER A 150 10.48 17.08 -8.46
C SER A 150 10.60 16.49 -7.06
N VAL A 151 9.63 16.78 -6.19
CA VAL A 151 9.50 16.16 -4.86
C VAL A 151 9.42 14.63 -4.97
N PHE A 152 8.76 14.14 -6.03
CA PHE A 152 8.61 12.71 -6.29
C PHE A 152 9.78 12.11 -7.09
N GLY A 153 10.85 12.88 -7.32
CA GLY A 153 12.10 12.45 -7.94
C GLY A 153 12.22 12.76 -9.43
N GLY A 154 13.47 12.97 -9.86
CA GLY A 154 13.82 13.42 -11.21
C GLY A 154 13.71 14.95 -11.39
N PRO A 155 13.96 15.45 -12.61
CA PRO A 155 13.77 16.87 -12.94
C PRO A 155 12.33 17.32 -12.71
N ALA A 156 12.13 18.58 -12.31
CA ALA A 156 10.82 19.23 -12.21
C ALA A 156 10.28 19.71 -13.57
N TRP A 157 10.89 19.30 -14.68
CA TRP A 157 10.56 19.78 -16.01
C TRP A 157 10.41 18.61 -16.98
N THR A 158 9.35 18.64 -17.76
CA THR A 158 9.11 17.68 -18.84
C THR A 158 9.04 18.41 -20.18
N ARG A 159 9.79 17.88 -21.16
CA ARG A 159 9.86 18.43 -22.52
C ARG A 159 8.59 18.07 -23.31
N VAL A 160 8.11 19.01 -24.12
CA VAL A 160 6.97 18.84 -25.04
C VAL A 160 7.45 18.84 -26.50
N ASP A 161 6.58 18.43 -27.42
CA ASP A 161 6.93 18.12 -28.82
C ASP A 161 7.54 19.28 -29.60
N ASP A 162 7.19 20.52 -29.25
CA ASP A 162 7.75 21.74 -29.88
C ASP A 162 9.12 22.16 -29.29
N GLY A 163 9.64 21.39 -28.34
CA GLY A 163 10.95 21.59 -27.73
C GLY A 163 10.96 22.45 -26.46
N GLU A 164 9.84 23.07 -26.08
CA GLU A 164 9.71 23.73 -24.77
C GLU A 164 9.55 22.71 -23.63
N TRP A 165 9.56 23.19 -22.40
CA TRP A 165 9.45 22.40 -21.18
C TRP A 165 8.35 22.99 -20.30
N TYR A 166 7.52 22.15 -19.68
CA TYR A 166 6.58 22.60 -18.64
C TYR A 166 7.06 22.18 -17.25
N LEU A 167 6.80 23.03 -16.26
CA LEU A 167 7.12 22.78 -14.86
C LEU A 167 6.11 21.83 -14.22
N HIS A 168 6.61 20.92 -13.39
CA HIS A 168 5.84 20.10 -12.48
C HIS A 168 6.68 19.84 -11.20
N LEU A 169 6.32 20.47 -10.07
CA LEU A 169 7.04 20.28 -8.81
C LEU A 169 6.78 18.90 -8.18
N PHE A 170 5.74 18.20 -8.64
CA PHE A 170 5.31 16.88 -8.17
C PHE A 170 5.37 15.87 -9.32
N ASP A 171 4.33 15.07 -9.56
CA ASP A 171 4.30 14.15 -10.70
C ASP A 171 4.28 14.90 -12.04
N SER A 172 4.80 14.29 -13.10
CA SER A 172 4.76 14.87 -14.45
C SER A 172 3.32 15.09 -14.95
N SER A 173 2.34 14.35 -14.45
CA SER A 173 0.92 14.60 -14.72
C SER A 173 0.31 15.73 -13.86
N GLN A 174 1.12 16.46 -13.08
CA GLN A 174 0.71 17.61 -12.26
C GLN A 174 1.40 18.91 -12.72
N PRO A 175 1.10 19.43 -13.93
CA PRO A 175 1.67 20.69 -14.41
C PRO A 175 1.32 21.89 -13.52
N ASP A 176 2.35 22.64 -13.14
CA ASP A 176 2.25 23.81 -12.27
C ASP A 176 1.59 25.00 -12.97
N LEU A 177 0.56 25.54 -12.32
CA LEU A 177 -0.12 26.77 -12.73
C LEU A 177 0.80 27.98 -12.52
N ASN A 178 0.66 28.94 -13.42
CA ASN A 178 1.31 30.24 -13.36
C ASN A 178 0.37 31.28 -12.73
N TRP A 179 0.56 31.55 -11.44
CA TRP A 179 -0.24 32.49 -10.66
C TRP A 179 -0.01 33.98 -10.98
N ASP A 180 0.90 34.30 -11.90
CA ASP A 180 0.99 35.64 -12.49
C ASP A 180 -0.15 35.89 -13.50
N SER A 181 -0.82 34.84 -13.98
CA SER A 181 -1.98 34.96 -14.85
C SER A 181 -3.21 35.43 -14.09
N ALA A 182 -3.79 36.57 -14.52
CA ALA A 182 -5.04 37.08 -13.98
C ALA A 182 -6.22 36.12 -14.17
N GLU A 183 -6.20 35.32 -15.26
CA GLU A 183 -7.22 34.31 -15.53
C GLU A 183 -7.17 33.16 -14.51
N VAL A 184 -5.96 32.70 -14.14
CA VAL A 184 -5.78 31.69 -13.10
C VAL A 184 -6.29 32.21 -11.74
N ARG A 185 -5.95 33.45 -11.39
CA ARG A 185 -6.43 34.07 -10.14
C ARG A 185 -7.97 34.15 -10.07
N SER A 186 -8.59 34.68 -11.13
CA SER A 186 -10.05 34.83 -11.20
C SER A 186 -10.76 33.48 -11.15
N GLU A 187 -10.27 32.48 -11.88
CA GLU A 187 -10.90 31.16 -11.91
C GLU A 187 -10.88 30.48 -10.54
N PHE A 188 -9.78 30.58 -9.80
CA PHE A 188 -9.73 30.01 -8.45
C PHE A 188 -10.67 30.73 -7.48
N GLU A 189 -10.86 32.03 -7.60
CA GLU A 189 -11.91 32.72 -6.84
C GLU A 189 -13.31 32.18 -7.19
N ASP A 190 -13.59 31.93 -8.46
CA ASP A 190 -14.87 31.37 -8.92
C ASP A 190 -15.07 29.90 -8.48
N ILE A 191 -14.00 29.10 -8.45
CA ILE A 191 -14.02 27.72 -7.91
C ILE A 191 -14.34 27.76 -6.40
N LEU A 192 -13.70 28.66 -5.66
CA LEU A 192 -13.94 28.82 -4.23
C LEU A 192 -15.39 29.26 -3.97
N ARG A 193 -15.92 30.22 -4.76
CA ARG A 193 -17.32 30.66 -4.68
C ARG A 193 -18.28 29.51 -4.92
N PHE A 194 -18.07 28.74 -5.98
CA PHE A 194 -18.93 27.61 -6.33
C PHE A 194 -19.20 26.68 -5.13
N TRP A 195 -18.15 26.30 -4.40
CA TRP A 195 -18.28 25.41 -3.24
C TRP A 195 -18.80 26.12 -1.99
N PHE A 196 -18.41 27.38 -1.76
CA PHE A 196 -18.97 28.17 -0.64
C PHE A 196 -20.47 28.41 -0.79
N ASP A 197 -20.95 28.61 -2.02
CA ASP A 197 -22.37 28.74 -2.37
C ASP A 197 -23.13 27.42 -2.17
N LEU A 198 -22.44 26.28 -2.28
CA LEU A 198 -22.98 24.95 -1.95
C LEU A 198 -22.94 24.63 -0.44
N GLY A 199 -22.41 25.52 0.39
CA GLY A 199 -22.42 25.39 1.86
C GLY A 199 -21.11 24.89 2.48
N VAL A 200 -20.03 24.73 1.72
CA VAL A 200 -18.70 24.41 2.29
C VAL A 200 -18.28 25.52 3.25
N ASP A 201 -17.78 25.15 4.43
CA ASP A 201 -17.42 26.08 5.51
C ASP A 201 -15.97 26.60 5.41
N GLY A 202 -15.15 25.96 4.59
CA GLY A 202 -13.77 26.39 4.34
C GLY A 202 -12.94 25.44 3.49
N PHE A 203 -11.67 25.80 3.30
CA PHE A 203 -10.71 24.97 2.59
C PHE A 203 -9.39 24.77 3.34
N ARG A 204 -8.84 23.56 3.27
CA ARG A 204 -7.40 23.30 3.47
C ARG A 204 -6.71 23.49 2.13
N ILE A 205 -5.65 24.30 2.11
CA ILE A 205 -4.91 24.65 0.91
C ILE A 205 -3.69 23.76 0.79
N ASP A 206 -3.68 22.90 -0.22
CA ASP A 206 -2.55 22.05 -0.57
C ASP A 206 -1.35 22.87 -1.04
N VAL A 207 -0.17 22.55 -0.49
CA VAL A 207 1.12 23.16 -0.86
C VAL A 207 1.01 24.68 -0.98
N ALA A 208 0.45 25.31 0.07
CA ALA A 208 0.14 26.74 0.09
C ALA A 208 1.37 27.64 -0.12
N THR A 209 2.58 27.08 -0.08
CA THR A 209 3.82 27.83 -0.24
C THR A 209 4.29 27.93 -1.69
N ALA A 210 3.78 27.13 -2.65
CA ALA A 210 4.40 26.98 -3.97
C ALA A 210 3.72 27.71 -5.15
N LEU A 211 2.62 28.44 -4.90
CA LEU A 211 1.81 29.05 -5.97
C LEU A 211 2.64 30.05 -6.81
N VAL A 212 3.53 30.82 -6.18
CA VAL A 212 4.36 31.83 -6.85
C VAL A 212 5.81 31.34 -7.01
N LYS A 213 6.37 31.59 -8.20
CA LYS A 213 7.74 31.24 -8.59
C LYS A 213 8.54 32.53 -8.83
N ALA A 214 9.82 32.52 -8.49
CA ALA A 214 10.70 33.68 -8.61
C ALA A 214 10.90 34.08 -10.08
N PRO A 215 10.92 35.38 -10.40
CA PRO A 215 11.19 35.85 -11.76
C PRO A 215 12.50 35.30 -12.30
N GLY A 216 12.47 34.85 -13.56
CA GLY A 216 13.64 34.24 -14.22
C GLY A 216 13.93 32.79 -13.82
N LEU A 217 13.20 32.22 -12.85
CA LEU A 217 13.28 30.81 -12.43
C LEU A 217 14.74 30.35 -12.17
N PRO A 218 15.49 31.02 -11.28
CA PRO A 218 16.91 30.77 -11.10
C PRO A 218 17.19 29.36 -10.59
N ASP A 219 18.36 28.81 -10.93
CA ASP A 219 18.87 27.55 -10.39
C ASP A 219 18.91 27.58 -8.85
N LEU A 220 18.63 26.43 -8.22
CA LEU A 220 18.69 26.25 -6.78
C LEU A 220 20.12 25.98 -6.30
N GLY A 221 20.91 25.25 -7.09
CA GLY A 221 22.27 24.83 -6.76
C GLY A 221 22.29 23.69 -5.75
N TYR A 222 21.60 22.57 -6.02
CA TYR A 222 21.53 21.43 -5.11
C TYR A 222 22.94 20.88 -4.78
N PRO A 223 23.30 20.74 -3.48
CA PRO A 223 24.53 20.05 -3.11
C PRO A 223 24.43 18.54 -3.39
N ASP A 224 25.57 17.90 -3.66
CA ASP A 224 25.64 16.45 -3.95
C ASP A 224 24.92 15.63 -2.86
N GLY A 225 23.83 14.94 -3.24
CA GLY A 225 23.08 14.03 -2.36
C GLY A 225 21.88 14.63 -1.60
N ALA A 226 21.54 15.91 -1.77
CA ALA A 226 20.42 16.55 -1.06
C ALA A 226 19.14 16.61 -1.91
N PHE A 227 18.29 15.59 -1.86
CA PHE A 227 17.05 15.57 -2.66
C PHE A 227 15.86 16.32 -2.03
N LEU A 228 15.78 16.44 -0.70
CA LEU A 228 14.58 16.99 0.00
C LEU A 228 14.85 17.85 1.24
N ALA A 229 16.10 17.92 1.74
CA ALA A 229 16.46 18.72 2.91
C ALA A 229 16.45 20.23 2.65
N ASP A 230 16.61 20.68 1.39
CA ASP A 230 16.63 22.09 1.00
C ASP A 230 15.25 22.72 0.76
N LEU A 231 14.17 21.94 0.90
CA LEU A 231 12.80 22.41 0.68
C LEU A 231 12.34 23.50 1.67
N THR A 232 13.09 23.71 2.76
CA THR A 232 12.81 24.71 3.80
C THR A 232 13.80 25.89 3.77
N ARG A 233 14.59 26.03 2.69
CA ARG A 233 15.48 27.18 2.48
C ARG A 233 14.69 28.49 2.48
N ALA A 234 15.19 29.50 3.21
CA ALA A 234 14.48 30.76 3.43
C ALA A 234 14.28 31.62 2.16
N ASP A 235 15.11 31.45 1.13
CA ASP A 235 15.05 32.17 -0.15
C ASP A 235 14.76 31.21 -1.32
N HIS A 236 13.89 30.24 -1.09
CA HIS A 236 13.52 29.25 -2.10
C HIS A 236 12.91 29.93 -3.35
N PRO A 237 13.35 29.60 -4.58
CA PRO A 237 12.86 30.26 -5.79
C PRO A 237 11.44 29.85 -6.17
N HIS A 238 10.95 28.68 -5.76
CA HIS A 238 9.60 28.20 -6.09
C HIS A 238 8.74 27.86 -4.85
N ARG A 239 9.12 28.34 -3.66
CA ARG A 239 8.35 28.17 -2.41
C ARG A 239 8.49 29.39 -1.51
N ASP A 240 7.48 29.62 -0.69
CA ASP A 240 7.45 30.65 0.37
C ASP A 240 7.89 32.05 -0.12
N ARG A 241 7.43 32.38 -1.33
CA ARG A 241 7.63 33.69 -1.96
C ARG A 241 6.73 34.73 -1.29
N ASP A 242 7.25 35.91 -0.95
CA ASP A 242 6.48 36.97 -0.29
C ASP A 242 5.23 37.37 -1.09
N GLU A 243 5.32 37.29 -2.41
CA GLU A 243 4.25 37.60 -3.35
C GLU A 243 3.02 36.68 -3.20
N VAL A 244 3.17 35.48 -2.61
CA VAL A 244 2.05 34.57 -2.36
C VAL A 244 1.04 35.15 -1.37
N HIS A 245 1.49 36.01 -0.45
CA HIS A 245 0.63 36.60 0.57
C HIS A 245 -0.45 37.50 -0.04
N GLU A 246 -0.20 38.15 -1.18
CA GLU A 246 -1.23 38.95 -1.86
C GLU A 246 -2.40 38.09 -2.36
N ILE A 247 -2.11 36.89 -2.87
CA ILE A 247 -3.15 35.92 -3.28
C ILE A 247 -4.04 35.58 -2.07
N TYR A 248 -3.41 35.33 -0.92
CA TYR A 248 -4.14 34.95 0.28
C TYR A 248 -4.92 36.10 0.93
N ARG A 249 -4.50 37.35 0.75
CA ARG A 249 -5.32 38.51 1.12
C ARG A 249 -6.58 38.61 0.29
N ASP A 250 -6.50 38.31 -1.00
CA ASP A 250 -7.68 38.30 -1.87
C ASP A 250 -8.63 37.16 -1.51
N TRP A 251 -8.10 35.96 -1.25
CA TRP A 251 -8.89 34.84 -0.74
C TRP A 251 -9.51 35.13 0.62
N ARG A 252 -8.80 35.85 1.51
CA ARG A 252 -9.37 36.27 2.78
C ARG A 252 -10.56 37.20 2.60
N LYS A 253 -10.47 38.21 1.72
CA LYS A 253 -11.61 39.09 1.41
C LYS A 253 -12.81 38.29 0.88
N LEU A 254 -12.54 37.27 0.07
CA LEU A 254 -13.59 36.36 -0.42
C LEU A 254 -14.26 35.60 0.73
N ALA A 255 -13.48 34.98 1.62
CA ALA A 255 -14.02 34.26 2.79
C ALA A 255 -14.83 35.17 3.73
N ASP A 256 -14.35 36.39 3.97
CA ASP A 256 -15.01 37.40 4.81
C ASP A 256 -16.31 37.94 4.16
N SER A 257 -16.53 37.72 2.86
CA SER A 257 -17.75 38.16 2.16
C SER A 257 -18.97 37.27 2.39
N TYR A 258 -18.80 36.09 3.00
CA TYR A 258 -19.87 35.17 3.37
C TYR A 258 -20.31 35.37 4.82
N ASP A 259 -21.57 35.04 5.13
CA ASP A 259 -22.11 35.02 6.50
C ASP A 259 -22.67 33.62 6.85
N PRO A 260 -22.14 32.93 7.88
CA PRO A 260 -20.92 33.29 8.62
C PRO A 260 -19.67 33.23 7.71
N PRO A 261 -18.57 33.93 8.08
CA PRO A 261 -17.35 33.90 7.28
C PRO A 261 -16.80 32.48 7.11
N ARG A 262 -16.18 32.22 5.95
CA ARG A 262 -15.54 30.93 5.64
C ARG A 262 -14.11 30.91 6.16
N MET A 263 -13.53 29.72 6.32
CA MET A 263 -12.15 29.60 6.80
C MET A 263 -11.19 29.06 5.73
N PHE A 264 -9.92 29.40 5.88
CA PHE A 264 -8.80 28.81 5.13
C PHE A 264 -7.72 28.28 6.07
N ALA A 265 -7.20 27.09 5.77
CA ALA A 265 -6.13 26.43 6.51
C ALA A 265 -4.95 26.16 5.57
N ALA A 266 -3.79 26.78 5.82
CA ALA A 266 -2.59 26.54 5.02
C ALA A 266 -1.90 25.22 5.38
N GLU A 267 -1.64 24.36 4.39
CA GLU A 267 -0.50 23.45 4.49
C GLU A 267 0.78 24.18 4.06
N ALA A 268 1.61 24.53 5.04
CA ALA A 268 2.89 25.20 4.79
C ALA A 268 4.03 24.49 5.52
N TRP A 269 4.80 23.70 4.77
CA TRP A 269 5.96 22.95 5.26
C TRP A 269 7.17 23.85 5.53
N LEU A 270 7.08 24.69 6.56
CA LEU A 270 8.15 25.59 6.99
C LEU A 270 8.79 25.10 8.30
N ASP A 271 10.08 25.40 8.49
CA ASP A 271 10.81 25.08 9.73
C ASP A 271 10.83 26.26 10.71
N ASP A 272 10.63 27.48 10.21
CA ASP A 272 10.57 28.72 11.00
C ASP A 272 9.12 29.07 11.37
N PRO A 273 8.73 28.99 12.65
CA PRO A 273 7.40 29.37 13.11
C PRO A 273 7.04 30.84 12.83
N ASP A 274 8.01 31.77 12.86
CA ASP A 274 7.76 33.19 12.60
C ASP A 274 7.49 33.45 11.12
N ARG A 275 8.07 32.63 10.24
CA ARG A 275 7.74 32.66 8.81
C ARG A 275 6.36 32.07 8.55
N LEU A 276 6.05 30.94 9.20
CA LEU A 276 4.73 30.30 9.13
C LEU A 276 3.60 31.22 9.60
N SER A 277 3.80 32.00 10.67
CA SER A 277 2.78 32.90 11.21
C SER A 277 2.35 34.02 10.25
N ARG A 278 3.20 34.37 9.25
CA ARG A 278 2.87 35.39 8.24
C ARG A 278 1.66 35.01 7.39
N TYR A 279 1.46 33.71 7.15
CA TYR A 279 0.31 33.19 6.39
C TYR A 279 -1.02 33.35 7.12
N VAL A 280 -0.98 33.56 8.44
CA VAL A 280 -2.17 33.64 9.30
C VAL A 280 -2.33 35.01 9.96
N ARG A 281 -1.81 36.06 9.31
CA ARG A 281 -2.06 37.44 9.74
C ARG A 281 -3.55 37.79 9.65
N PRO A 282 -4.01 38.83 10.38
CA PRO A 282 -5.44 39.15 10.46
C PRO A 282 -6.14 39.41 9.12
N ASP A 283 -5.41 39.73 8.05
CA ASP A 283 -5.90 39.97 6.68
C ASP A 283 -5.57 38.84 5.70
N GLU A 284 -5.02 37.71 6.16
CA GLU A 284 -4.65 36.55 5.36
C GLU A 284 -5.43 35.29 5.78
N LEU A 285 -4.83 34.11 5.76
CA LEU A 285 -5.52 32.84 6.05
C LEU A 285 -5.87 32.74 7.54
N HIS A 286 -6.81 31.86 7.87
CA HIS A 286 -7.39 31.80 9.22
C HIS A 286 -6.58 30.92 10.16
N THR A 287 -6.07 29.81 9.63
CA THR A 287 -5.29 28.81 10.36
C THR A 287 -4.22 28.21 9.45
N THR A 288 -3.34 27.39 10.03
CA THR A 288 -2.34 26.60 9.31
C THR A 288 -2.26 25.21 9.94
N LEU A 289 -1.70 24.22 9.26
CA LEU A 289 -1.26 22.98 9.87
C LEU A 289 0.08 23.23 10.57
N ASN A 290 0.14 23.04 11.89
CA ASN A 290 1.38 23.21 12.65
C ASN A 290 2.33 22.02 12.45
N LEU A 291 3.01 22.03 11.31
CA LEU A 291 3.93 20.98 10.90
C LEU A 291 5.24 21.00 11.71
N TYR A 292 5.60 22.13 12.32
CA TYR A 292 6.73 22.21 13.25
C TYR A 292 6.54 21.31 14.47
N TYR A 293 5.36 21.36 15.08
CA TYR A 293 4.97 20.45 16.16
C TYR A 293 4.92 18.99 15.69
N LEU A 294 4.28 18.72 14.55
CA LEU A 294 4.18 17.37 13.98
C LEU A 294 5.56 16.71 13.75
N LYS A 295 6.54 17.49 13.28
CA LYS A 295 7.90 17.01 12.97
C LYS A 295 8.76 16.76 14.21
N SER A 296 8.41 17.35 15.34
CA SER A 296 9.25 17.39 16.53
C SER A 296 9.40 16.03 17.20
N ALA A 297 10.56 15.81 17.84
CA ALA A 297 10.86 14.59 18.58
C ALA A 297 9.93 14.44 19.78
N TRP A 298 9.53 13.20 20.10
CA TRP A 298 8.81 12.85 21.33
C TRP A 298 9.76 12.85 22.54
N THR A 299 10.20 14.04 22.94
CA THR A 299 10.93 14.30 24.19
C THR A 299 10.32 15.51 24.89
N ALA A 300 10.46 15.60 26.22
CA ALA A 300 9.92 16.72 26.98
C ALA A 300 10.44 18.07 26.45
N ASP A 301 11.75 18.15 26.25
CA ASP A 301 12.43 19.32 25.71
C ASP A 301 12.04 19.63 24.24
N GLY A 302 11.94 18.61 23.39
CA GLY A 302 11.51 18.76 22.00
C GLY A 302 10.07 19.28 21.87
N MET A 303 9.14 18.67 22.60
CA MET A 303 7.74 19.08 22.59
C MET A 303 7.54 20.45 23.25
N ARG A 304 8.26 20.76 24.33
CA ARG A 304 8.19 22.08 24.98
C ARG A 304 8.64 23.19 24.04
N ARG A 305 9.79 23.03 23.37
CA ARG A 305 10.25 24.00 22.37
C ARG A 305 9.24 24.18 21.24
N ALA A 306 8.68 23.08 20.74
CA ALA A 306 7.67 23.14 19.69
C ALA A 306 6.42 23.92 20.14
N ILE A 307 5.92 23.66 21.35
CA ILE A 307 4.77 24.34 21.92
C ILE A 307 5.05 25.83 22.11
N ASP A 308 6.15 26.18 22.77
CA ASP A 308 6.50 27.58 23.07
C ASP A 308 6.68 28.39 21.78
N ALA A 309 7.41 27.85 20.80
CA ALA A 309 7.67 28.54 19.53
C ALA A 309 6.38 28.71 18.70
N SER A 310 5.54 27.68 18.60
CA SER A 310 4.28 27.77 17.87
C SER A 310 3.29 28.76 18.50
N ILE A 311 3.17 28.78 19.83
CA ILE A 311 2.31 29.73 20.54
C ILE A 311 2.86 31.16 20.37
N ALA A 312 4.15 31.37 20.58
CA ALA A 312 4.77 32.69 20.43
C ALA A 312 4.55 33.27 19.02
N ALA A 313 4.82 32.49 17.98
CA ALA A 313 4.69 32.94 16.60
C ALA A 313 3.24 33.28 16.21
N THR A 314 2.28 32.41 16.53
CA THR A 314 0.86 32.62 16.15
C THR A 314 0.17 33.70 16.99
N SER A 315 0.48 33.77 18.29
CA SER A 315 -0.03 34.85 19.15
C SER A 315 0.51 36.23 18.76
N GLY A 316 1.73 36.30 18.23
CA GLY A 316 2.33 37.53 17.69
C GLY A 316 1.53 38.17 16.54
N VAL A 317 0.70 37.39 15.84
CA VAL A 317 -0.19 37.87 14.77
C VAL A 317 -1.68 37.74 15.09
N GLY A 318 -2.04 37.33 16.30
CA GLY A 318 -3.43 37.17 16.75
C GLY A 318 -4.16 35.91 16.23
N ALA A 319 -3.44 35.00 15.58
CA ALA A 319 -3.98 33.74 15.06
C ALA A 319 -4.15 32.69 16.18
N PRO A 320 -5.08 31.72 16.04
CA PRO A 320 -5.08 30.54 16.89
C PRO A 320 -3.87 29.66 16.55
N THR A 321 -3.24 29.07 17.58
CA THR A 321 -2.28 27.99 17.35
C THR A 321 -3.04 26.73 16.96
N THR A 322 -2.50 25.93 16.05
CA THR A 322 -3.09 24.65 15.68
C THR A 322 -2.17 23.51 16.08
N TRP A 323 -2.72 22.30 16.18
CA TRP A 323 -1.96 21.13 16.57
C TRP A 323 -2.38 19.91 15.75
N ALA A 324 -1.41 19.20 15.20
CA ALA A 324 -1.62 17.95 14.47
C ALA A 324 -0.50 16.98 14.84
N LEU A 325 -0.84 15.71 15.05
CA LEU A 325 0.14 14.65 15.27
C LEU A 325 0.40 13.83 14.01
N SER A 326 -0.58 13.68 13.13
CA SER A 326 -0.42 12.97 11.86
C SER A 326 -1.40 13.52 10.82
N ASN A 327 -1.26 13.03 9.59
CA ASN A 327 -2.16 13.25 8.46
C ASN A 327 -1.91 12.14 7.41
N HIS A 328 -2.58 12.22 6.28
CA HIS A 328 -2.44 11.28 5.16
C HIS A 328 -1.08 11.28 4.42
N ASP A 329 -0.11 12.14 4.79
CA ASP A 329 1.20 12.26 4.16
C ASP A 329 2.38 11.83 5.04
N VAL A 330 2.12 11.45 6.29
CA VAL A 330 3.14 11.06 7.26
C VAL A 330 2.79 9.74 7.95
N GLU A 331 3.81 9.05 8.46
CA GLU A 331 3.61 7.87 9.30
C GLU A 331 2.66 8.18 10.47
N ARG A 332 1.77 7.24 10.76
CA ARG A 332 0.87 7.25 11.91
C ARG A 332 1.65 7.41 13.21
N VAL A 333 1.02 8.06 14.19
CA VAL A 333 1.65 8.44 15.47
C VAL A 333 2.25 7.23 16.20
N VAL A 334 1.54 6.10 16.19
CA VAL A 334 2.00 4.86 16.84
C VAL A 334 3.31 4.36 16.22
N THR A 335 3.41 4.32 14.90
CA THR A 335 4.61 3.88 14.20
C THR A 335 5.75 4.85 14.47
N ARG A 336 5.55 6.14 14.23
CA ARG A 336 6.59 7.15 14.38
C ARG A 336 7.13 7.22 15.80
N TYR A 337 6.26 7.15 16.81
CA TYR A 337 6.68 7.19 18.22
C TYR A 337 7.11 5.83 18.78
N GLY A 338 6.94 4.74 18.02
CA GLY A 338 7.49 3.43 18.32
C GLY A 338 8.97 3.29 17.93
N ARG A 339 9.53 4.27 17.21
CA ARG A 339 10.94 4.29 16.79
C ARG A 339 11.85 4.91 17.84
N ASP A 340 13.16 4.68 17.65
CA ASP A 340 14.21 5.36 18.42
C ASP A 340 14.29 6.85 18.05
N ASP A 341 14.35 7.18 16.76
CA ASP A 341 14.20 8.54 16.27
C ASP A 341 12.73 8.85 15.98
N THR A 342 12.13 9.66 16.85
CA THR A 342 10.70 9.98 16.81
C THR A 342 10.39 11.25 16.01
N ARG A 343 11.40 11.88 15.41
CA ARG A 343 11.23 13.04 14.51
C ARG A 343 10.68 12.59 13.17
N ARG A 344 9.88 13.43 12.52
CA ARG A 344 9.53 13.21 11.11
C ARG A 344 10.70 13.67 10.24
N ARG A 345 11.26 12.74 9.45
CA ARG A 345 12.29 13.05 8.45
C ARG A 345 11.65 13.32 7.09
N PRO A 346 11.96 14.46 6.43
CA PRO A 346 11.48 14.70 5.07
C PRO A 346 11.99 13.69 4.06
N GLY A 347 11.07 13.13 3.28
CA GLY A 347 11.43 12.28 2.14
C GLY A 347 11.78 10.83 2.44
N VAL A 348 11.65 10.42 3.70
CA VAL A 348 12.04 9.10 4.20
C VAL A 348 10.82 8.51 4.93
N SER A 349 10.50 7.25 4.66
CA SER A 349 9.31 6.54 5.14
C SER A 349 9.54 5.03 5.12
N GLY A 350 8.91 4.28 6.04
CA GLY A 350 8.95 2.81 5.99
C GLY A 350 10.14 2.19 6.71
N PRO A 351 10.59 0.98 6.31
CA PRO A 351 11.61 0.19 7.03
C PRO A 351 12.96 0.90 7.20
N GLU A 352 13.33 1.80 6.27
CA GLU A 352 14.56 2.59 6.31
C GLU A 352 14.70 3.49 7.56
N LEU A 353 13.60 3.78 8.25
CA LEU A 353 13.58 4.53 9.51
C LEU A 353 13.87 3.65 10.74
N GLY A 354 14.15 2.36 10.55
CA GLY A 354 14.54 1.41 11.60
C GLY A 354 13.38 0.52 12.11
N PRO A 355 13.59 -0.22 13.21
CA PRO A 355 12.54 -1.04 13.82
C PRO A 355 11.49 -0.16 14.54
N VAL A 356 10.30 -0.75 14.74
CA VAL A 356 9.16 -0.10 15.41
C VAL A 356 8.69 -0.96 16.58
N ASP A 357 8.71 -0.41 17.80
CA ASP A 357 8.01 -0.96 18.95
C ASP A 357 6.59 -0.37 19.03
N GLU A 358 5.61 -1.05 18.42
CA GLU A 358 4.22 -0.60 18.44
C GLU A 358 3.63 -0.48 19.84
N ARG A 359 4.07 -1.31 20.80
CA ARG A 359 3.54 -1.25 22.17
C ARG A 359 4.01 0.04 22.85
N LEU A 360 5.28 0.38 22.71
CA LEU A 360 5.83 1.65 23.16
C LEU A 360 5.18 2.82 22.40
N GLY A 361 5.04 2.68 21.09
CA GLY A 361 4.40 3.64 20.21
C GLY A 361 2.97 3.97 20.64
N ARG A 362 2.15 2.97 20.95
CA ARG A 362 0.78 3.16 21.47
C ARG A 362 0.77 3.86 22.83
N ARG A 363 1.66 3.50 23.76
CA ARG A 363 1.76 4.20 25.05
C ARG A 363 2.10 5.68 24.85
N ARG A 364 3.07 5.98 23.98
CA ARG A 364 3.47 7.36 23.65
C ARG A 364 2.36 8.11 22.90
N ALA A 365 1.66 7.47 21.96
CA ALA A 365 0.56 8.06 21.21
C ALA A 365 -0.62 8.46 22.11
N ARG A 366 -0.99 7.65 23.12
CA ARG A 366 -2.01 8.05 24.11
C ARG A 366 -1.60 9.31 24.88
N ALA A 367 -0.34 9.38 25.32
CA ALA A 367 0.19 10.55 26.02
C ALA A 367 0.24 11.79 25.11
N ALA A 368 0.63 11.61 23.84
CA ALA A 368 0.66 12.65 22.84
C ALA A 368 -0.73 13.21 22.55
N ALA A 369 -1.74 12.35 22.36
CA ALA A 369 -3.12 12.76 22.17
C ALA A 369 -3.62 13.64 23.33
N LEU A 370 -3.39 13.22 24.58
CA LEU A 370 -3.77 13.99 25.76
C LEU A 370 -2.98 15.31 25.91
N LEU A 371 -1.70 15.33 25.53
CA LEU A 371 -0.93 16.57 25.49
C LEU A 371 -1.53 17.53 24.47
N THR A 372 -1.70 17.08 23.23
CA THR A 372 -2.24 17.87 22.12
C THR A 372 -3.63 18.43 22.44
N LEU A 373 -4.54 17.60 22.97
CA LEU A 373 -5.89 18.00 23.35
C LEU A 373 -5.96 18.89 24.60
N ALA A 374 -4.86 19.06 25.33
CA ALA A 374 -4.77 20.00 26.46
C ALA A 374 -4.30 21.40 26.05
N LEU A 375 -3.69 21.55 24.87
CA LEU A 375 -3.13 22.81 24.39
C LEU A 375 -4.23 23.80 23.90
N PRO A 376 -3.97 25.13 23.96
CA PRO A 376 -4.87 26.15 23.42
C PRO A 376 -4.93 26.11 21.89
N GLY A 377 -6.06 26.45 21.30
CA GLY A 377 -6.24 26.60 19.87
C GLY A 377 -6.97 25.42 19.22
N SER A 378 -6.74 25.16 17.94
CA SER A 378 -7.48 24.14 17.19
C SER A 378 -6.68 22.86 17.02
N VAL A 379 -7.35 21.73 16.88
CA VAL A 379 -6.69 20.42 16.78
C VAL A 379 -7.15 19.71 15.51
N TYR A 380 -6.20 19.11 14.80
CA TYR A 380 -6.44 18.23 13.67
C TYR A 380 -6.20 16.79 14.11
N VAL A 381 -7.21 15.93 13.91
CA VAL A 381 -7.16 14.49 14.20
C VAL A 381 -7.25 13.75 12.88
N TYR A 382 -6.26 12.89 12.57
CA TYR A 382 -6.31 12.07 11.37
C TYR A 382 -7.06 10.77 11.62
N GLN A 383 -7.78 10.30 10.60
CA GLN A 383 -8.58 9.10 10.73
C GLN A 383 -7.78 7.86 11.19
N GLY A 384 -8.25 7.22 12.26
CA GLY A 384 -7.61 6.06 12.87
C GLY A 384 -6.60 6.39 13.98
N ASP A 385 -6.23 7.66 14.19
CA ASP A 385 -5.45 8.06 15.37
C ASP A 385 -6.26 7.80 16.66
N GLU A 386 -7.57 8.03 16.61
CA GLU A 386 -8.51 7.73 17.69
C GLU A 386 -8.72 6.23 17.92
N LEU A 387 -8.26 5.38 17.00
CA LEU A 387 -8.24 3.92 17.14
C LEU A 387 -6.84 3.40 17.52
N GLY A 388 -5.85 4.30 17.58
CA GLY A 388 -4.46 3.97 17.86
C GLY A 388 -3.83 3.09 16.78
N LEU A 389 -4.19 3.28 15.51
CA LEU A 389 -3.64 2.49 14.41
C LEU A 389 -2.14 2.79 14.20
N ALA A 390 -1.36 1.75 13.92
CA ALA A 390 -0.01 1.85 13.36
C ALA A 390 -0.09 1.89 11.84
N ASP A 391 0.96 2.37 11.16
CA ASP A 391 1.09 2.20 9.71
C ASP A 391 0.95 0.73 9.34
N ALA A 392 0.16 0.45 8.32
CA ALA A 392 0.05 -0.87 7.78
C ALA A 392 1.29 -1.20 6.93
N HIS A 393 1.72 -2.45 7.00
CA HIS A 393 2.62 -2.99 5.99
C HIS A 393 1.81 -3.28 4.72
N VAL A 394 1.87 -2.36 3.76
CA VAL A 394 1.29 -2.54 2.42
C VAL A 394 2.28 -3.32 1.55
N PRO A 395 1.91 -4.51 1.03
CA PRO A 395 2.75 -5.27 0.11
C PRO A 395 3.11 -4.47 -1.13
N GLU A 396 4.31 -4.68 -1.67
CA GLU A 396 4.84 -3.91 -2.81
C GLU A 396 3.90 -3.87 -4.02
N GLN A 397 3.29 -5.00 -4.36
CA GLN A 397 2.35 -5.14 -5.47
C GLN A 397 1.03 -4.38 -5.28
N ALA A 398 0.69 -4.02 -4.04
CA ALA A 398 -0.52 -3.30 -3.69
C ALA A 398 -0.28 -1.79 -3.51
N ARG A 399 0.97 -1.33 -3.55
CA ARG A 399 1.31 0.10 -3.40
C ARG A 399 0.85 0.90 -4.61
N GLN A 400 0.25 2.05 -4.34
CA GLN A 400 -0.31 2.95 -5.34
C GLN A 400 0.26 4.36 -5.26
N ASP A 401 0.98 4.72 -4.19
CA ASP A 401 1.56 6.06 -4.04
C ASP A 401 2.54 6.39 -5.18
N PRO A 402 2.40 7.52 -5.90
CA PRO A 402 3.37 7.95 -6.91
C PRO A 402 4.80 8.05 -6.36
N ILE A 403 5.02 8.30 -5.07
CA ILE A 403 6.37 8.27 -4.47
C ILE A 403 7.02 6.88 -4.64
N TRP A 404 6.26 5.80 -4.39
CA TRP A 404 6.71 4.43 -4.58
C TRP A 404 7.00 4.14 -6.06
N ILE A 405 6.03 4.48 -6.93
CA ILE A 405 6.09 4.20 -8.36
C ILE A 405 7.27 4.95 -9.01
N ARG A 406 7.41 6.26 -8.78
CA ARG A 406 8.45 7.08 -9.40
C ARG A 406 9.84 6.85 -8.83
N SER A 407 9.93 6.46 -7.56
CA SER A 407 11.20 6.05 -6.97
C SER A 407 11.61 4.63 -7.37
N ARG A 408 10.76 3.90 -8.13
CA ARG A 408 10.96 2.50 -8.53
C ARG A 408 11.19 1.60 -7.31
N GLY A 409 10.33 1.73 -6.31
CA GLY A 409 10.39 0.95 -5.07
C GLY A 409 11.46 1.40 -4.06
N ARG A 410 12.27 2.41 -4.37
CA ARG A 410 13.33 2.87 -3.44
C ARG A 410 12.80 3.64 -2.24
N ARG A 411 11.64 4.27 -2.36
CA ARG A 411 10.99 5.03 -1.27
C ARG A 411 9.62 4.47 -1.00
N TRP A 412 9.35 4.14 0.26
CA TRP A 412 8.12 3.45 0.68
C TRP A 412 6.85 4.27 0.40
N GLY A 413 6.90 5.60 0.53
CA GLY A 413 5.75 6.47 0.32
C GLY A 413 4.76 6.44 1.50
N ARG A 414 3.51 6.80 1.22
CA ARG A 414 2.48 7.18 2.19
C ARG A 414 1.40 6.12 2.39
N ASP A 415 1.38 5.07 1.57
CA ASP A 415 0.30 4.06 1.57
C ASP A 415 0.04 3.41 2.93
N GLY A 416 1.08 3.25 3.77
CA GLY A 416 0.95 2.66 5.11
C GLY A 416 -0.02 3.43 6.03
N ALA A 417 -0.12 4.75 5.86
CA ALA A 417 -1.05 5.60 6.60
C ALA A 417 -2.44 5.71 5.95
N ARG A 418 -2.61 5.22 4.71
CA ARG A 418 -3.80 5.38 3.87
C ARG A 418 -4.67 4.13 3.79
N VAL A 419 -4.37 3.07 4.54
CA VAL A 419 -5.15 1.83 4.53
C VAL A 419 -6.57 2.04 5.10
N PRO A 420 -7.61 1.45 4.48
CA PRO A 420 -9.01 1.49 4.93
C PRO A 420 -9.25 1.20 6.41
N LEU A 421 -10.12 1.98 7.05
CA LEU A 421 -10.40 1.85 8.49
C LEU A 421 -11.13 0.54 8.86
N PRO A 422 -10.79 -0.09 10.00
CA PRO A 422 -11.54 -1.21 10.54
C PRO A 422 -12.77 -0.71 11.35
N TRP A 423 -13.98 -1.01 10.88
CA TRP A 423 -15.24 -0.71 11.56
C TRP A 423 -15.74 -1.88 12.43
N THR A 424 -15.56 -3.12 11.94
CA THR A 424 -15.94 -4.38 12.59
C THR A 424 -14.76 -5.31 12.79
N PRO A 425 -14.76 -6.19 13.81
CA PRO A 425 -13.67 -7.14 14.05
C PRO A 425 -13.50 -8.18 12.95
N ASP A 426 -14.58 -8.49 12.24
CA ASP A 426 -14.67 -9.56 11.25
C ASP A 426 -15.03 -9.00 9.87
N GLY A 427 -14.94 -9.87 8.86
CA GLY A 427 -15.22 -9.56 7.44
C GLY A 427 -13.93 -9.39 6.62
N GLY A 428 -14.03 -9.53 5.29
CA GLY A 428 -12.87 -9.44 4.38
C GLY A 428 -12.17 -8.07 4.36
N SER A 429 -12.84 -7.03 4.87
CA SER A 429 -12.38 -5.64 4.93
C SER A 429 -12.67 -4.98 6.28
N PHE A 430 -12.85 -5.79 7.35
CA PHE A 430 -13.18 -5.30 8.70
C PHE A 430 -14.34 -4.28 8.71
N GLY A 431 -15.38 -4.51 7.91
CA GLY A 431 -16.57 -3.66 7.85
C GLY A 431 -16.38 -2.33 7.13
N PHE A 432 -15.31 -2.18 6.34
CA PHE A 432 -15.11 -1.07 5.43
C PHE A 432 -16.09 -1.08 4.25
N GLY A 433 -16.26 -2.23 3.59
CA GLY A 433 -17.14 -2.47 2.45
C GLY A 433 -17.25 -3.97 2.10
N ASP A 434 -18.26 -4.40 1.34
CA ASP A 434 -18.53 -5.82 1.12
C ASP A 434 -17.58 -6.50 0.09
N ASP A 435 -17.00 -5.75 -0.86
CA ASP A 435 -16.13 -6.27 -1.94
C ASP A 435 -14.62 -6.09 -1.65
N GLY A 436 -14.25 -6.08 -0.37
CA GLY A 436 -12.86 -5.89 0.04
C GLY A 436 -12.46 -4.43 0.18
N ALA A 437 -11.21 -4.12 -0.12
CA ALA A 437 -10.60 -2.81 0.13
C ALA A 437 -9.49 -2.53 -0.89
N TRP A 438 -9.43 -1.29 -1.41
CA TRP A 438 -8.46 -0.88 -2.44
C TRP A 438 -7.00 -1.00 -1.99
N LEU A 439 -6.75 -0.86 -0.69
CA LEU A 439 -5.51 -1.27 -0.04
C LEU A 439 -5.78 -2.37 0.98
N PRO A 440 -4.91 -3.40 1.06
CA PRO A 440 -5.09 -4.51 1.98
C PRO A 440 -4.94 -4.04 3.42
N GLN A 441 -5.93 -4.39 4.25
CA GLN A 441 -5.85 -4.22 5.69
C GLN A 441 -5.02 -5.35 6.31
N PRO A 442 -4.10 -5.06 7.24
CA PRO A 442 -3.25 -6.08 7.83
C PRO A 442 -4.03 -7.00 8.77
N PRO A 443 -3.60 -8.27 8.89
CA PRO A 443 -4.18 -9.21 9.86
C PRO A 443 -4.14 -8.64 11.29
N GLY A 444 -5.24 -8.78 12.03
CA GLY A 444 -5.34 -8.34 13.42
C GLY A 444 -5.89 -6.92 13.63
N TRP A 445 -6.07 -6.12 12.57
CA TRP A 445 -6.73 -4.81 12.69
C TRP A 445 -8.18 -4.88 13.20
N GLY A 446 -8.84 -6.04 13.07
CA GLY A 446 -10.12 -6.29 13.73
C GLY A 446 -10.11 -6.04 15.25
N ALA A 447 -8.98 -6.24 15.94
CA ALA A 447 -8.84 -5.93 17.36
C ALA A 447 -8.84 -4.41 17.66
N HIS A 448 -8.54 -3.59 16.65
CA HIS A 448 -8.57 -2.14 16.71
C HIS A 448 -9.84 -1.54 16.10
N ALA A 449 -10.77 -2.37 15.62
CA ALA A 449 -11.97 -1.92 14.97
C ALA A 449 -12.83 -1.04 15.89
N VAL A 450 -13.59 -0.11 15.30
CA VAL A 450 -14.48 0.81 16.04
C VAL A 450 -15.39 0.04 16.99
N SER A 451 -16.05 -1.02 16.53
CA SER A 451 -16.95 -1.83 17.37
C SER A 451 -16.22 -2.69 18.41
N SER A 452 -14.94 -3.02 18.20
CA SER A 452 -14.11 -3.71 19.20
C SER A 452 -13.68 -2.79 20.34
N GLN A 453 -13.54 -1.48 20.07
CA GLN A 453 -13.12 -0.49 21.05
C GLN A 453 -14.30 0.21 21.76
N ALA A 454 -15.46 0.31 21.11
CA ALA A 454 -16.61 1.03 21.64
C ALA A 454 -17.08 0.43 22.98
N GLY A 455 -17.12 1.28 24.02
CA GLY A 455 -17.52 0.89 25.38
C GLY A 455 -16.44 0.20 26.22
N ASP A 456 -15.21 0.02 25.70
CA ASP A 456 -14.05 -0.33 26.51
C ASP A 456 -13.34 0.95 26.97
N ASP A 457 -13.49 1.30 28.26
CA ASP A 457 -12.88 2.48 28.89
C ASP A 457 -11.35 2.52 28.79
N SER A 458 -10.71 1.40 28.48
CA SER A 458 -9.25 1.30 28.28
C SER A 458 -8.82 1.51 26.82
N SER A 459 -9.77 1.54 25.88
CA SER A 459 -9.49 1.68 24.45
C SER A 459 -8.94 3.05 24.06
N PHE A 460 -8.43 3.19 22.84
CA PHE A 460 -8.06 4.50 22.29
C PHE A 460 -9.31 5.33 21.98
N LEU A 461 -10.37 4.68 21.48
CA LEU A 461 -11.60 5.36 21.10
C LEU A 461 -12.24 6.08 22.30
N GLU A 462 -12.36 5.39 23.44
CA GLU A 462 -12.92 5.99 24.66
C GLU A 462 -11.98 7.02 25.30
N LEU A 463 -10.65 6.89 25.12
CA LEU A 463 -9.68 7.91 25.51
C LEU A 463 -9.94 9.23 24.75
N TYR A 464 -10.09 9.15 23.42
CA TYR A 464 -10.36 10.32 22.58
C TYR A 464 -11.73 10.92 22.88
N ARG A 465 -12.80 10.11 22.96
CA ARG A 465 -14.15 10.59 23.35
C ARG A 465 -14.12 11.32 24.68
N SER A 466 -13.46 10.75 25.69
CA SER A 466 -13.35 11.36 27.02
C SER A 466 -12.56 12.66 27.00
N ALA A 467 -11.42 12.68 26.30
CA ALA A 467 -10.58 13.87 26.19
C ALA A 467 -11.25 15.00 25.42
N LEU A 468 -11.95 14.69 24.32
CA LEU A 468 -12.71 15.66 23.52
C LEU A 468 -13.92 16.21 24.28
N SER A 469 -14.67 15.33 24.95
CA SER A 469 -15.78 15.74 25.83
C SER A 469 -15.29 16.68 26.93
N LEU A 470 -14.18 16.35 27.60
CA LEU A 470 -13.59 17.18 28.63
C LEU A 470 -13.03 18.50 28.06
N ARG A 471 -12.40 18.47 26.88
CA ARG A 471 -11.95 19.67 26.17
C ARG A 471 -13.11 20.64 25.92
N ARG A 472 -14.26 20.13 25.48
CA ARG A 472 -15.47 20.93 25.23
C ARG A 472 -16.12 21.46 26.51
N ALA A 473 -16.13 20.67 27.57
CA ALA A 473 -16.82 21.02 28.82
C ALA A 473 -16.00 21.93 29.74
N HIS A 474 -14.67 21.86 29.69
CA HIS A 474 -13.80 22.56 30.62
C HIS A 474 -13.40 23.95 30.07
N PRO A 475 -13.69 25.06 30.77
CA PRO A 475 -13.49 26.42 30.24
C PRO A 475 -12.01 26.81 30.04
N ALA A 476 -11.08 26.10 30.69
CA ALA A 476 -9.65 26.29 30.48
C ALA A 476 -9.12 25.55 29.24
N LEU A 477 -9.92 24.69 28.61
CA LEU A 477 -9.54 23.91 27.43
C LEU A 477 -10.21 24.49 26.17
N GLY A 478 -9.60 24.26 25.00
CA GLY A 478 -9.91 25.07 23.81
C GLY A 478 -9.39 26.50 23.90
N GLY A 479 -9.75 27.34 22.93
CA GLY A 479 -9.52 28.79 22.90
C GLY A 479 -8.05 29.22 22.97
N THR A 480 -7.80 30.49 23.31
CA THR A 480 -6.45 31.10 23.34
C THR A 480 -5.86 31.21 24.75
N GLY A 481 -6.35 30.42 25.72
CA GLY A 481 -5.89 30.50 27.11
C GLY A 481 -4.41 30.12 27.28
N GLU A 482 -3.67 30.91 28.06
CA GLU A 482 -2.22 30.78 28.27
C GLU A 482 -1.81 29.40 28.84
N VAL A 483 -0.66 28.89 28.37
CA VAL A 483 0.03 27.72 28.95
C VAL A 483 1.07 28.22 29.95
N ARG A 484 0.91 27.86 31.23
CA ARG A 484 1.87 28.21 32.28
C ARG A 484 2.66 27.00 32.74
N TRP A 485 3.91 26.93 32.31
CA TRP A 485 4.85 25.89 32.73
C TRP A 485 5.10 25.95 34.23
N CYS A 486 5.10 24.77 34.86
CA CYS A 486 5.40 24.58 36.27
C CYS A 486 6.72 23.82 36.44
N GLU A 487 7.27 23.83 37.65
CA GLU A 487 8.43 23.02 37.98
C GLU A 487 8.12 21.54 37.79
N ALA A 488 8.89 20.87 36.93
CA ALA A 488 8.77 19.45 36.68
C ALA A 488 9.61 18.66 37.70
N PRO A 489 9.16 17.47 38.14
CA PRO A 489 9.93 16.65 39.08
C PRO A 489 11.22 16.09 38.46
N ARG A 490 11.31 16.02 37.12
CA ARG A 490 12.43 15.49 36.32
C ARG A 490 12.42 16.11 34.92
N ASP A 491 13.56 16.07 34.23
CA ASP A 491 13.74 16.65 32.89
C ASP A 491 12.95 15.92 31.78
N ASP A 492 12.50 14.70 32.03
CA ASP A 492 11.67 13.89 31.13
C ASP A 492 10.16 14.05 31.41
N VAL A 493 9.76 15.06 32.19
CA VAL A 493 8.36 15.35 32.54
C VAL A 493 8.01 16.78 32.18
N LEU A 494 6.85 16.97 31.56
CA LEU A 494 6.24 18.28 31.36
C LEU A 494 5.07 18.47 32.31
N VAL A 495 5.02 19.64 32.94
CA VAL A 495 3.92 20.07 33.82
C VAL A 495 3.51 21.47 33.42
N PHE A 496 2.24 21.67 33.08
CA PHE A 496 1.69 23.00 32.87
C PHE A 496 0.27 23.13 33.42
N THR A 497 -0.13 24.38 33.65
CA THR A 497 -1.50 24.74 34.04
C THR A 497 -2.14 25.67 33.01
N ARG A 498 -3.47 25.64 32.97
CA ARG A 498 -4.30 26.57 32.21
C ARG A 498 -5.44 27.06 33.09
N ASP A 499 -5.72 28.36 33.04
CA ASP A 499 -6.78 28.94 33.84
C ASP A 499 -8.15 28.88 33.13
N PRO A 500 -9.25 28.70 33.89
CA PRO A 500 -9.27 28.44 35.33
C PRO A 500 -9.12 26.94 35.66
N GLY A 501 -8.14 26.60 36.50
CA GLY A 501 -8.16 25.35 37.29
C GLY A 501 -7.86 24.05 36.55
N PHE A 502 -7.16 24.07 35.41
CA PHE A 502 -6.70 22.88 34.70
C PHE A 502 -5.19 22.66 34.86
N GLY A 503 -4.78 21.39 35.02
CA GLY A 503 -3.39 20.98 35.03
C GLY A 503 -3.14 19.75 34.15
N CYS A 504 -2.03 19.77 33.41
CA CYS A 504 -1.58 18.66 32.56
C CYS A 504 -0.18 18.21 33.00
N VAL A 505 -0.01 16.89 33.17
CA VAL A 505 1.28 16.24 33.43
C VAL A 505 1.53 15.18 32.38
N VAL A 506 2.68 15.25 31.72
CA VAL A 506 3.09 14.31 30.68
C VAL A 506 4.48 13.76 30.99
N ASN A 507 4.57 12.44 31.16
CA ASN A 507 5.83 11.74 31.36
C ASN A 507 6.34 11.18 30.02
N PHE A 508 7.52 11.60 29.61
CA PHE A 508 8.21 11.11 28.41
C PHE A 508 9.16 9.96 28.72
N GLY A 509 9.49 9.76 30.00
CA GLY A 509 10.43 8.74 30.45
C GLY A 509 9.81 7.39 30.79
N PRO A 510 10.66 6.36 30.99
CA PRO A 510 10.22 5.01 31.31
C PRO A 510 9.81 4.85 32.79
N ALA A 511 10.35 5.68 33.70
CA ALA A 511 10.06 5.61 35.13
C ALA A 511 8.80 6.41 35.49
N PRO A 512 7.94 5.93 36.40
CA PRO A 512 6.79 6.71 36.89
C PRO A 512 7.19 8.06 37.48
N ALA A 513 6.35 9.09 37.28
CA ALA A 513 6.54 10.41 37.85
C ALA A 513 5.39 10.77 38.80
N PRO A 514 5.65 11.47 39.92
CA PRO A 514 4.58 11.94 40.81
C PRO A 514 3.80 13.09 40.17
N ILE A 515 2.49 13.15 40.46
CA ILE A 515 1.66 14.31 40.11
C ILE A 515 1.91 15.42 41.15
N PRO A 516 2.32 16.64 40.76
CA PRO A 516 2.79 17.68 41.68
C PRO A 516 1.67 18.44 42.40
N TRP A 517 0.40 18.01 42.27
CA TRP A 517 -0.75 18.68 42.86
C TRP A 517 -1.50 17.77 43.83
N THR A 518 -1.84 18.32 45.00
CA THR A 518 -2.63 17.65 46.05
C THR A 518 -4.05 18.24 46.06
N GLY A 519 -5.06 17.42 45.76
CA GLY A 519 -6.47 17.86 45.74
C GLY A 519 -7.41 16.85 45.10
N ALA A 520 -8.70 16.90 45.46
CA ALA A 520 -9.72 16.10 44.81
C ALA A 520 -9.99 16.64 43.40
N SER A 521 -9.74 15.83 42.37
CA SER A 521 -10.09 16.17 41.00
C SER A 521 -11.58 15.97 40.76
N SER A 522 -12.22 16.92 40.06
CA SER A 522 -13.60 16.71 39.59
C SER A 522 -13.64 15.85 38.31
N TRP A 523 -12.55 15.87 37.52
CA TRP A 523 -12.37 15.11 36.28
C TRP A 523 -10.89 14.73 36.11
N SER A 524 -10.63 13.51 35.61
CA SER A 524 -9.29 13.08 35.20
C SER A 524 -9.35 12.11 34.02
N VAL A 525 -8.51 12.35 33.02
CA VAL A 525 -8.26 11.41 31.92
C VAL A 525 -6.80 11.00 32.01
N THR A 526 -6.52 9.69 32.05
CA THR A 526 -5.18 9.12 32.17
C THR A 526 -4.92 8.12 31.05
N THR A 527 -3.66 7.90 30.73
CA THR A 527 -3.27 6.95 29.68
C THR A 527 -3.51 5.49 30.05
N GLU A 528 -3.63 5.17 31.35
CA GLU A 528 -4.00 3.85 31.88
C GLU A 528 -5.25 3.95 32.79
N PRO A 529 -6.13 2.93 32.84
CA PRO A 529 -7.26 2.90 33.78
C PRO A 529 -6.77 2.88 35.23
N ALA A 530 -7.38 3.68 36.11
CA ALA A 530 -7.07 3.68 37.53
C ALA A 530 -7.39 2.32 38.17
N ARG A 531 -6.37 1.49 38.43
CA ARG A 531 -6.52 0.32 39.32
C ARG A 531 -6.80 0.81 40.74
N ALA A 532 -7.90 0.35 41.31
CA ALA A 532 -8.33 0.75 42.64
C ALA A 532 -7.26 0.46 43.72
N ARG A 533 -7.00 1.48 44.56
CA ARG A 533 -6.27 1.51 45.84
C ARG A 533 -4.74 1.65 45.80
N SER A 534 -4.27 2.88 45.56
CA SER A 534 -3.08 3.58 46.15
C SER A 534 -2.98 4.99 45.53
N PRO A 535 -2.31 6.00 46.13
CA PRO A 535 -2.24 7.36 45.58
C PRO A 535 -1.70 7.36 44.14
N PRO A 536 -2.17 8.27 43.25
CA PRO A 536 -2.00 8.13 41.80
C PRO A 536 -0.55 8.33 41.36
N THR A 537 0.13 7.23 41.05
CA THR A 537 1.35 7.21 40.24
C THR A 537 0.95 6.85 38.81
N ALA A 538 0.53 7.85 38.02
CA ALA A 538 0.08 7.65 36.64
C ALA A 538 1.16 8.10 35.63
N PRO A 539 1.29 7.43 34.47
CA PRO A 539 2.25 7.81 33.44
C PRO A 539 1.88 9.11 32.69
N SER A 540 0.64 9.59 32.76
CA SER A 540 0.20 10.90 32.21
C SER A 540 -1.27 11.12 32.58
N GLY A 541 -1.67 12.37 32.82
CA GLY A 541 -3.08 12.67 33.07
C GLY A 541 -3.46 14.14 33.28
N TRP A 542 -4.76 14.40 33.17
CA TRP A 542 -5.39 15.70 33.44
C TRP A 542 -5.96 15.73 34.85
N THR A 543 -5.86 16.86 35.56
CA THR A 543 -6.53 17.05 36.86
C THR A 543 -7.12 18.46 36.97
N SER A 544 -8.26 18.59 37.65
CA SER A 544 -8.92 19.88 37.93
C SER A 544 -9.11 20.09 39.43
N GLY A 545 -8.62 21.19 39.99
CA GLY A 545 -8.69 21.47 41.44
C GLY A 545 -8.95 22.94 41.75
N ARG A 546 -9.74 23.21 42.81
CA ARG A 546 -9.88 24.56 43.37
C ARG A 546 -8.70 24.87 44.30
N ARG A 547 -8.03 26.02 44.11
CA ARG A 547 -7.17 26.59 45.15
C ARG A 547 -8.03 27.05 46.32
N THR A 548 -7.87 26.45 47.49
CA THR A 548 -8.37 27.03 48.75
C THR A 548 -7.30 27.97 49.31
N ALA A 549 -7.61 29.28 49.32
CA ALA A 549 -6.88 30.24 50.12
C ALA A 549 -7.16 29.98 51.61
N HIS A 550 -6.11 29.97 52.42
CA HIS A 550 -6.23 30.02 53.87
C HIS A 550 -6.66 31.43 54.30
N ASP A 551 -7.79 31.55 55.00
CA ASP A 551 -7.87 32.43 56.16
C ASP A 551 -9.04 32.10 57.11
N HIS A 552 -8.91 32.56 58.34
CA HIS A 552 -9.58 32.15 59.57
C HIS A 552 -11.09 32.48 59.75
N ASP A 553 -11.70 31.64 60.61
CA ASP A 553 -12.74 31.92 61.63
C ASP A 553 -14.27 31.87 61.34
N ARG A 554 -14.88 30.92 62.08
CA ARG A 554 -16.17 30.90 62.82
C ARG A 554 -17.55 30.92 62.11
N ALA A 555 -18.31 29.89 62.46
CA ALA A 555 -19.75 29.58 62.29
C ALA A 555 -20.72 30.64 62.91
N PRO A 556 -22.09 30.53 62.90
CA PRO A 556 -22.92 29.33 62.71
C PRO A 556 -24.38 29.42 62.11
N GLN A 557 -24.93 28.24 61.77
CA GLN A 557 -26.31 27.71 61.93
C GLN A 557 -27.60 28.35 61.31
N ARG A 558 -28.58 27.42 61.10
CA ARG A 558 -30.04 27.51 60.79
C ARG A 558 -30.37 27.42 59.29
N GLY A 559 -31.40 26.72 58.80
CA GLY A 559 -32.51 25.95 59.37
C GLY A 559 -33.70 25.98 58.37
N ALA A 560 -34.43 24.85 58.26
CA ALA A 560 -35.81 24.70 57.78
C ALA A 560 -36.15 24.75 56.25
N ASP A 561 -36.80 23.65 55.82
CA ASP A 561 -37.78 23.42 54.74
C ASP A 561 -39.09 24.28 54.97
N PRO A 562 -40.18 24.36 54.15
CA PRO A 562 -40.61 23.46 53.05
C PRO A 562 -41.48 24.04 51.88
N LEU A 563 -42.03 23.11 51.05
CA LEU A 563 -43.24 23.17 50.18
C LEU A 563 -43.07 23.71 48.74
N ALA A 564 -43.67 23.17 47.68
CA ALA A 564 -44.62 22.06 47.46
C ALA A 564 -44.71 21.76 45.94
N ARG A 565 -45.10 20.54 45.56
CA ARG A 565 -46.02 20.32 44.42
C ARG A 565 -46.67 18.92 44.47
N ARG A 566 -48.00 18.96 44.66
CA ARG A 566 -49.03 17.95 44.35
C ARG A 566 -49.05 17.68 42.82
N ARG A 567 -49.51 16.57 42.22
CA ARG A 567 -50.59 15.59 42.48
C ARG A 567 -50.44 14.42 41.46
N HIS A 568 -50.71 13.19 41.89
CA HIS A 568 -51.10 12.01 41.09
C HIS A 568 -52.59 12.11 40.61
N PRO A 569 -53.13 11.23 39.73
CA PRO A 569 -53.71 9.92 40.13
C PRO A 569 -53.70 8.83 38.99
N PRO A 570 -54.40 7.66 39.07
CA PRO A 570 -53.73 6.33 39.09
C PRO A 570 -54.41 5.18 38.26
N GLY A 571 -53.78 3.99 38.21
CA GLY A 571 -54.36 2.61 38.15
C GLY A 571 -55.31 2.20 36.99
N ARG A 572 -55.61 0.93 36.69
CA ARG A 572 -55.23 -0.42 37.18
C ARG A 572 -55.97 -1.48 36.31
N VAL A 573 -55.44 -2.72 36.26
CA VAL A 573 -56.16 -4.05 36.18
C VAL A 573 -56.43 -4.73 34.80
N ARG A 574 -56.07 -6.04 34.76
CA ARG A 574 -56.34 -7.11 33.74
C ARG A 574 -57.76 -7.69 33.79
N PRO A 575 -58.21 -8.57 32.85
CA PRO A 575 -58.17 -10.03 33.12
C PRO A 575 -57.94 -10.98 31.91
N ARG A 576 -57.80 -12.30 32.20
CA ARG A 576 -57.59 -13.49 31.33
C ARG A 576 -58.86 -13.86 30.49
N ARG A 577 -58.91 -14.77 29.48
CA ARG A 577 -58.59 -16.24 29.43
C ARG A 577 -59.01 -16.90 28.07
N ARG A 578 -58.39 -18.06 27.73
CA ARG A 578 -58.86 -19.27 26.94
C ARG A 578 -59.13 -19.14 25.43
N GLY A 579 -58.87 -20.14 24.56
CA GLY A 579 -58.38 -21.53 24.72
C GLY A 579 -58.20 -22.28 23.38
N GLU A 580 -57.61 -23.49 23.44
CA GLU A 580 -57.56 -24.50 22.35
C GLU A 580 -58.81 -25.42 22.36
N PRO A 581 -58.98 -26.28 21.34
CA PRO A 581 -58.91 -27.74 21.63
C PRO A 581 -58.31 -28.67 20.54
N ARG A 582 -57.38 -29.55 20.99
CA ARG A 582 -57.31 -31.05 20.92
C ARG A 582 -57.61 -31.83 19.61
N ARG A 583 -56.73 -32.81 19.31
CA ARG A 583 -56.93 -34.29 19.49
C ARG A 583 -55.65 -35.14 19.22
N ARG A 584 -55.63 -36.36 19.77
CA ARG A 584 -54.60 -37.43 19.95
C ARG A 584 -55.19 -38.78 19.41
N PRO A 585 -54.61 -40.01 19.52
CA PRO A 585 -53.21 -40.54 19.57
C PRO A 585 -52.98 -41.93 18.84
N ALA A 586 -51.79 -42.56 19.07
CA ALA A 586 -51.37 -43.98 18.90
C ALA A 586 -51.02 -44.45 17.47
N GLY A 587 -49.98 -45.25 17.15
CA GLY A 587 -49.06 -46.13 17.88
C GLY A 587 -49.11 -47.55 17.27
N VAL A 588 -47.99 -48.06 16.70
CA VAL A 588 -47.51 -49.48 16.68
C VAL A 588 -46.56 -49.78 15.49
N ARG A 589 -45.38 -50.31 15.87
CA ARG A 589 -44.35 -51.17 15.25
C ARG A 589 -44.49 -51.71 13.81
N GLY A 590 -43.33 -51.76 13.12
CA GLY A 590 -43.04 -52.76 12.09
C GLY A 590 -41.84 -52.42 11.18
N ALA A 591 -40.62 -52.82 11.56
CA ALA A 591 -39.56 -53.18 10.59
C ALA A 591 -39.87 -54.59 10.05
N PRO A 592 -39.36 -55.08 8.89
CA PRO A 592 -38.07 -54.75 8.25
C PRO A 592 -38.12 -54.65 6.69
N VAL A 593 -36.96 -54.47 6.05
CA VAL A 593 -36.50 -55.07 4.75
C VAL A 593 -35.74 -54.07 3.85
N ARG A 594 -34.42 -54.32 3.81
CA ARG A 594 -33.39 -54.26 2.73
C ARG A 594 -33.18 -53.02 1.86
N PRO A 595 -31.90 -52.64 1.61
CA PRO A 595 -31.53 -51.61 0.66
C PRO A 595 -31.55 -52.17 -0.77
N GLY A 596 -32.24 -51.46 -1.66
CA GLY A 596 -32.25 -51.71 -3.10
C GLY A 596 -31.82 -50.45 -3.82
N VAL A 597 -30.62 -50.54 -4.40
CA VAL A 597 -29.92 -49.65 -5.33
C VAL A 597 -30.85 -48.77 -6.18
N LEU A 598 -30.61 -47.45 -6.12
CA LEU A 598 -30.89 -46.51 -7.20
C LEU A 598 -29.60 -45.72 -7.43
N HIS A 599 -29.09 -45.83 -8.66
CA HIS A 599 -27.94 -45.13 -9.19
C HIS A 599 -27.95 -43.65 -8.81
N ASP A 600 -26.81 -43.16 -8.30
CA ASP A 600 -26.51 -41.73 -8.16
C ASP A 600 -25.72 -41.29 -9.40
N PRO A 601 -26.24 -40.38 -10.25
CA PRO A 601 -25.48 -39.75 -11.31
C PRO A 601 -25.22 -38.29 -10.93
N ALA A 602 -24.12 -38.03 -10.23
CA ALA A 602 -23.45 -36.73 -10.25
C ALA A 602 -21.97 -36.88 -9.87
N VAL A 603 -21.23 -37.70 -10.61
CA VAL A 603 -19.79 -37.45 -10.80
C VAL A 603 -19.71 -36.11 -11.52
N GLN A 604 -19.46 -35.02 -10.79
CA GLN A 604 -19.13 -33.76 -11.43
C GLN A 604 -17.85 -33.96 -12.23
N PRO A 605 -17.81 -33.64 -13.54
CA PRO A 605 -16.57 -33.73 -14.30
C PRO A 605 -15.53 -32.82 -13.65
N GLY A 606 -14.32 -33.34 -13.42
CA GLY A 606 -13.20 -32.54 -12.93
C GLY A 606 -12.92 -31.34 -13.86
N PRO A 607 -12.24 -30.29 -13.37
CA PRO A 607 -11.95 -29.10 -14.16
C PRO A 607 -11.12 -29.49 -15.39
N ARG A 608 -11.45 -28.90 -16.53
CA ARG A 608 -10.65 -28.98 -17.77
C ARG A 608 -9.40 -28.13 -17.60
N VAL A 609 -8.30 -28.49 -18.24
CA VAL A 609 -7.01 -27.81 -18.02
C VAL A 609 -6.40 -27.43 -19.35
N ALA A 610 -6.04 -26.16 -19.52
CA ALA A 610 -5.13 -25.73 -20.57
C ALA A 610 -3.87 -25.13 -19.93
N VAL A 611 -2.73 -25.75 -20.22
CA VAL A 611 -1.41 -25.32 -19.77
C VAL A 611 -0.68 -24.67 -20.92
N HIS A 612 -0.15 -23.50 -20.67
CA HIS A 612 0.69 -22.78 -21.59
C HIS A 612 2.17 -23.06 -21.25
N ARG A 613 2.81 -23.89 -22.09
CA ARG A 613 4.17 -24.46 -22.08
C ARG A 613 4.41 -25.56 -21.02
N PRO A 614 5.12 -26.67 -21.35
CA PRO A 614 5.14 -27.85 -20.49
C PRO A 614 6.14 -27.78 -19.33
N LEU A 615 5.89 -28.64 -18.34
CA LEU A 615 6.56 -28.74 -17.05
C LEU A 615 7.79 -29.66 -17.16
N PRO A 616 8.95 -29.32 -16.56
CA PRO A 616 9.99 -30.31 -16.34
C PRO A 616 9.50 -31.35 -15.31
N ALA A 617 9.41 -32.61 -15.73
CA ALA A 617 9.21 -33.73 -14.83
C ALA A 617 10.54 -34.11 -14.16
N HIS A 618 10.63 -33.97 -12.85
CA HIS A 618 11.65 -34.64 -12.05
C HIS A 618 10.97 -35.65 -11.11
N GLU A 619 11.05 -36.93 -11.47
CA GLU A 619 11.00 -38.07 -10.55
C GLU A 619 12.15 -39.01 -10.96
N ARG A 620 12.95 -39.46 -10.00
CA ARG A 620 14.00 -40.48 -10.19
C ARG A 620 13.48 -41.84 -9.75
N ALA A 621 13.90 -42.92 -10.42
CA ALA A 621 14.34 -44.14 -9.74
C ALA A 621 15.19 -45.07 -10.63
N ASP A 622 16.18 -45.64 -9.95
CA ASP A 622 17.01 -46.84 -10.20
C ASP A 622 18.07 -46.88 -11.33
N GLY A 623 19.18 -47.48 -10.93
CA GLY A 623 20.40 -47.65 -11.70
C GLY A 623 20.40 -48.97 -12.45
N SER A 624 20.31 -48.88 -13.78
CA SER A 624 20.98 -49.78 -14.72
C SER A 624 20.79 -49.27 -16.16
N GLY A 625 21.87 -48.84 -16.81
CA GLY A 625 22.03 -48.78 -18.29
C GLY A 625 21.24 -47.71 -19.10
N GLN A 626 21.98 -46.78 -19.72
CA GLN A 626 21.63 -45.66 -20.65
C GLN A 626 20.67 -45.96 -21.84
N PRO A 627 20.15 -44.98 -22.66
CA PRO A 627 20.47 -43.53 -22.78
C PRO A 627 19.28 -42.51 -22.96
N GLY A 628 19.40 -41.27 -22.44
CA GLY A 628 18.82 -40.05 -23.04
C GLY A 628 18.04 -39.09 -22.12
N LEU A 629 18.00 -37.80 -22.49
CA LEU A 629 17.17 -36.70 -21.93
C LEU A 629 15.68 -36.89 -22.31
N GLY A 630 15.18 -38.10 -22.14
CA GLY A 630 13.84 -38.50 -22.51
C GLY A 630 13.23 -39.36 -21.42
N VAL A 631 11.93 -39.19 -21.22
CA VAL A 631 11.12 -39.98 -20.29
C VAL A 631 11.37 -41.47 -20.55
N ARG A 632 11.75 -42.22 -19.50
CA ARG A 632 12.01 -43.65 -19.62
C ARG A 632 10.70 -44.36 -20.00
N ALA A 633 10.78 -45.46 -20.74
CA ALA A 633 9.59 -46.19 -21.21
C ALA A 633 8.65 -46.72 -20.10
N ARG A 634 9.04 -46.62 -18.82
CA ARG A 634 8.25 -47.02 -17.64
C ARG A 634 7.81 -45.84 -16.76
N GLU A 635 8.26 -44.62 -17.06
CA GLU A 635 7.88 -43.43 -16.32
C GLU A 635 6.50 -42.94 -16.78
N ARG A 636 5.65 -42.56 -15.82
CA ARG A 636 4.30 -42.05 -16.09
C ARG A 636 4.36 -40.52 -16.08
N THR A 637 3.86 -39.90 -17.13
CA THR A 637 3.84 -38.44 -17.32
C THR A 637 2.46 -37.86 -16.93
N VAL A 638 2.39 -36.54 -16.70
CA VAL A 638 1.12 -35.81 -16.48
C VAL A 638 0.03 -36.22 -17.49
N PRO A 639 0.23 -36.15 -18.82
CA PRO A 639 -0.81 -36.52 -19.77
C PRO A 639 -1.21 -38.00 -19.68
N SER A 640 -0.29 -38.93 -19.42
CA SER A 640 -0.65 -40.33 -19.23
C SER A 640 -1.52 -40.56 -17.99
N LEU A 641 -1.22 -39.88 -16.86
CA LEU A 641 -2.02 -39.96 -15.64
C LEU A 641 -3.43 -39.39 -15.86
N LEU A 642 -3.52 -38.25 -16.56
CA LEU A 642 -4.81 -37.60 -16.83
C LEU A 642 -5.63 -38.40 -17.86
N SER A 643 -5.00 -38.99 -18.87
CA SER A 643 -5.66 -39.89 -19.85
C SER A 643 -6.29 -41.10 -19.16
N GLU A 644 -5.59 -41.71 -18.21
CA GLU A 644 -6.15 -42.79 -17.38
C GLU A 644 -7.34 -42.35 -16.49
N LEU A 645 -7.42 -41.06 -16.15
CA LEU A 645 -8.54 -40.45 -15.43
C LEU A 645 -9.67 -39.97 -16.37
N GLY A 646 -9.57 -40.27 -17.68
CA GLY A 646 -10.60 -39.95 -18.67
C GLY A 646 -10.49 -38.57 -19.29
N TYR A 647 -9.33 -37.91 -19.16
CA TYR A 647 -9.07 -36.64 -19.85
C TYR A 647 -8.48 -36.90 -21.24
N ARG A 648 -9.00 -36.23 -22.27
CA ARG A 648 -8.32 -36.15 -23.56
C ARG A 648 -7.12 -35.24 -23.48
N THR A 649 -5.94 -35.74 -23.82
CA THR A 649 -4.68 -35.01 -23.68
C THR A 649 -4.08 -34.63 -25.03
N ALA A 650 -3.72 -33.35 -25.19
CA ALA A 650 -3.18 -32.83 -26.44
C ALA A 650 -1.96 -31.93 -26.21
N LEU A 651 -0.98 -32.03 -27.10
CA LEU A 651 0.19 -31.15 -27.16
C LEU A 651 0.20 -30.37 -28.49
N ILE A 652 0.24 -29.05 -28.41
CA ILE A 652 0.38 -28.14 -29.55
C ILE A 652 1.62 -27.27 -29.36
N GLY A 653 2.55 -27.31 -30.31
CA GLY A 653 3.74 -26.47 -30.30
C GLY A 653 4.95 -27.12 -29.62
N GLN A 654 5.76 -26.30 -28.93
CA GLN A 654 7.07 -26.70 -28.41
C GLN A 654 7.01 -27.43 -27.06
N GLN A 655 7.90 -28.41 -26.90
CA GLN A 655 8.19 -29.14 -25.66
C GLN A 655 9.70 -29.41 -25.59
N HIS A 656 10.25 -29.60 -24.38
CA HIS A 656 11.70 -29.79 -24.14
C HIS A 656 12.03 -31.09 -23.39
N GLU A 657 11.01 -31.91 -23.11
CA GLU A 657 11.09 -33.13 -22.27
C GLU A 657 11.53 -34.37 -23.05
N SER A 658 11.34 -34.40 -24.38
CA SER A 658 11.71 -35.53 -25.22
C SER A 658 12.12 -35.09 -26.61
N ARG A 659 13.07 -35.80 -27.24
CA ARG A 659 13.34 -35.62 -28.68
C ARG A 659 12.19 -36.11 -29.56
N ASP A 660 11.42 -37.06 -29.03
CA ASP A 660 10.25 -37.65 -29.68
C ASP A 660 9.01 -37.30 -28.84
N PRO A 661 8.23 -36.27 -29.21
CA PRO A 661 7.10 -35.80 -28.41
C PRO A 661 5.99 -36.85 -28.26
N TYR A 662 5.93 -37.85 -29.16
CA TYR A 662 4.95 -38.94 -29.08
C TYR A 662 5.20 -39.89 -27.91
N ARG A 663 6.39 -39.86 -27.31
CA ARG A 663 6.72 -40.65 -26.11
C ARG A 663 6.25 -40.04 -24.81
N LEU A 664 5.75 -38.80 -24.84
CA LEU A 664 5.29 -38.11 -23.65
C LEU A 664 3.92 -38.59 -23.18
N GLY A 665 3.24 -39.47 -23.92
CA GLY A 665 1.98 -40.08 -23.50
C GLY A 665 0.76 -39.18 -23.67
N PHE A 666 0.82 -38.20 -24.58
CA PHE A 666 -0.38 -37.47 -25.03
C PHE A 666 -1.18 -38.32 -26.02
N ASP A 667 -2.51 -38.20 -25.98
CA ASP A 667 -3.40 -38.83 -26.96
C ASP A 667 -3.27 -38.19 -28.34
N GLU A 668 -3.02 -36.88 -28.37
CA GLU A 668 -2.78 -36.08 -29.57
C GLU A 668 -1.50 -35.26 -29.49
N VAL A 669 -0.68 -35.35 -30.52
CA VAL A 669 0.49 -34.50 -30.68
C VAL A 669 0.38 -33.78 -32.02
N HIS A 670 0.46 -32.45 -31.99
CA HIS A 670 0.54 -31.60 -33.17
C HIS A 670 1.98 -31.09 -33.30
N PRO A 671 2.88 -31.88 -33.94
CA PRO A 671 4.30 -31.61 -33.92
C PRO A 671 4.67 -30.42 -34.81
N TRP A 672 5.72 -29.70 -34.42
CA TRP A 672 6.29 -28.62 -35.20
C TRP A 672 7.61 -29.07 -35.84
N LEU A 673 7.53 -29.81 -36.95
CA LEU A 673 8.71 -30.44 -37.60
C LEU A 673 9.47 -29.51 -38.57
N ALA A 674 8.85 -28.40 -38.99
CA ALA A 674 9.36 -27.51 -40.04
C ALA A 674 9.98 -26.20 -39.53
N GLY A 675 10.50 -26.19 -38.29
CA GLY A 675 11.12 -25.01 -37.67
C GLY A 675 10.55 -24.67 -36.28
N PRO A 676 10.88 -23.48 -35.72
CA PRO A 676 10.43 -23.10 -34.39
C PRO A 676 8.90 -22.99 -34.30
N ALA A 677 8.32 -23.43 -33.19
CA ALA A 677 6.89 -23.35 -32.91
C ALA A 677 6.48 -21.91 -32.52
N ARG A 678 6.46 -21.02 -33.51
CA ARG A 678 6.18 -19.59 -33.31
C ARG A 678 4.73 -19.34 -32.87
N CYS A 679 4.54 -18.34 -32.03
CA CYS A 679 3.29 -17.91 -31.41
C CYS A 679 2.11 -17.83 -32.37
N GLY A 680 2.27 -17.21 -33.54
CA GLY A 680 1.19 -17.02 -34.51
C GLY A 680 0.52 -18.34 -34.89
N PRO A 681 1.22 -19.22 -35.64
CA PRO A 681 0.70 -20.52 -36.04
C PRO A 681 0.29 -21.43 -34.88
N VAL A 682 1.05 -21.44 -33.77
CA VAL A 682 0.74 -22.29 -32.60
C VAL A 682 -0.56 -21.83 -31.94
N SER A 683 -0.72 -20.53 -31.68
CA SER A 683 -1.96 -19.99 -31.10
C SER A 683 -3.15 -20.20 -32.02
N GLN A 684 -2.99 -20.04 -33.34
CA GLN A 684 -4.06 -20.34 -34.30
C GLN A 684 -4.48 -21.80 -34.21
N ARG A 685 -3.52 -22.74 -34.17
CA ARG A 685 -3.82 -24.16 -34.05
C ARG A 685 -4.50 -24.50 -32.72
N ALA A 686 -4.10 -23.86 -31.63
CA ALA A 686 -4.74 -24.02 -30.32
C ALA A 686 -6.17 -23.47 -30.32
N VAL A 687 -6.41 -22.32 -30.96
CA VAL A 687 -7.76 -21.75 -31.14
C VAL A 687 -8.64 -22.73 -31.93
N GLU A 688 -8.17 -23.25 -33.07
CA GLU A 688 -8.92 -24.23 -33.87
C GLU A 688 -9.26 -25.50 -33.06
N TRP A 689 -8.32 -25.97 -32.24
CA TRP A 689 -8.53 -27.15 -31.39
C TRP A 689 -9.56 -26.88 -30.29
N LEU A 690 -9.51 -25.72 -29.64
CA LEU A 690 -10.46 -25.31 -28.60
C LEU A 690 -11.86 -25.05 -29.15
N GLU A 691 -11.97 -24.41 -30.32
CA GLU A 691 -13.24 -24.10 -30.99
C GLU A 691 -13.93 -25.36 -31.53
N ALA A 692 -13.17 -26.42 -31.82
CA ALA A 692 -13.73 -27.74 -32.12
C ALA A 692 -14.38 -28.43 -30.89
N ALA A 693 -14.20 -27.86 -29.69
CA ALA A 693 -14.88 -28.16 -28.42
C ALA A 693 -15.02 -29.66 -28.09
N PRO A 694 -14.03 -30.28 -27.41
CA PRO A 694 -14.19 -31.65 -26.93
C PRO A 694 -15.33 -31.74 -25.91
N GLY A 695 -16.26 -32.68 -26.12
CA GLY A 695 -17.36 -32.96 -25.18
C GLY A 695 -16.89 -33.57 -23.86
N GLU A 696 -15.72 -34.19 -23.86
CA GLU A 696 -15.03 -34.80 -22.71
C GLU A 696 -14.08 -33.80 -22.00
N PRO A 697 -13.69 -34.04 -20.74
CA PRO A 697 -12.63 -33.27 -20.07
C PRO A 697 -11.31 -33.34 -20.84
N PHE A 698 -10.50 -32.29 -20.77
CA PHE A 698 -9.25 -32.24 -21.53
C PHE A 698 -8.07 -31.66 -20.74
N PHE A 699 -6.87 -32.05 -21.16
CA PHE A 699 -5.59 -31.45 -20.80
C PHE A 699 -4.85 -31.01 -22.06
N LEU A 700 -4.78 -29.70 -22.30
CA LEU A 700 -4.14 -29.13 -23.48
C LEU A 700 -2.84 -28.43 -23.08
N THR A 701 -1.70 -28.81 -23.66
CA THR A 701 -0.45 -28.07 -23.57
C THR A 701 -0.22 -27.24 -24.83
N VAL A 702 0.02 -25.93 -24.68
CA VAL A 702 0.34 -25.00 -25.78
C VAL A 702 1.73 -24.40 -25.56
N GLY A 703 2.72 -24.77 -26.37
CA GLY A 703 4.11 -24.34 -26.22
C GLY A 703 4.58 -23.36 -27.28
N PHE A 704 4.97 -22.15 -26.88
CA PHE A 704 5.53 -21.12 -27.75
C PHE A 704 7.07 -21.11 -27.77
N PHE A 705 7.64 -20.75 -28.92
CA PHE A 705 9.08 -20.56 -29.10
C PHE A 705 9.58 -19.18 -28.68
N GLU A 706 8.73 -18.16 -28.73
CA GLU A 706 9.01 -16.79 -28.32
C GLU A 706 9.68 -16.74 -26.95
N THR A 707 10.52 -15.72 -26.72
CA THR A 707 11.56 -15.61 -25.68
C THR A 707 12.92 -16.27 -26.02
N HIS A 708 13.00 -17.16 -27.01
CA HIS A 708 14.29 -17.66 -27.51
C HIS A 708 14.95 -16.71 -28.51
N ARG A 709 16.27 -16.53 -28.38
CA ARG A 709 17.09 -15.76 -29.32
C ARG A 709 17.21 -16.45 -30.69
N PRO A 710 17.45 -15.68 -31.78
CA PRO A 710 17.55 -14.21 -31.84
C PRO A 710 16.18 -13.51 -31.88
N TYR A 711 16.18 -12.18 -31.60
CA TYR A 711 14.99 -11.32 -31.66
C TYR A 711 15.06 -10.36 -32.85
N PRO A 712 14.81 -10.82 -34.09
CA PRO A 712 14.86 -9.95 -35.24
C PRO A 712 13.68 -8.97 -35.22
N ALA A 713 13.95 -7.68 -35.52
CA ALA A 713 13.00 -6.58 -35.33
C ALA A 713 11.75 -6.66 -36.23
N ASP A 714 11.83 -7.41 -37.35
CA ASP A 714 10.72 -7.68 -38.26
C ASP A 714 9.68 -8.62 -37.64
N GLY A 715 10.11 -9.60 -36.85
CA GLY A 715 9.24 -10.52 -36.10
C GLY A 715 8.90 -10.03 -34.69
N TYR A 716 9.82 -9.28 -34.06
CA TYR A 716 9.72 -8.81 -32.69
C TYR A 716 10.12 -7.34 -32.62
N PRO A 717 9.21 -6.41 -32.96
CA PRO A 717 9.49 -4.98 -32.88
C PRO A 717 9.97 -4.63 -31.47
N PRO A 718 11.24 -4.20 -31.31
CA PRO A 718 11.80 -3.95 -29.98
C PRO A 718 11.08 -2.77 -29.34
N VAL A 719 11.05 -2.74 -28.02
CA VAL A 719 10.70 -1.51 -27.30
C VAL A 719 11.83 -0.50 -27.42
N ASP A 720 11.61 0.76 -27.02
CA ASP A 720 12.69 1.74 -26.98
C ASP A 720 13.76 1.28 -25.95
N PRO A 721 15.03 1.04 -26.36
CA PRO A 721 16.09 0.66 -25.43
C PRO A 721 16.31 1.65 -24.27
N ALA A 722 15.98 2.93 -24.45
CA ALA A 722 16.05 3.94 -23.38
C ALA A 722 14.97 3.74 -22.32
N SER A 723 13.82 3.14 -22.69
CA SER A 723 12.72 2.82 -21.77
C SER A 723 12.93 1.53 -20.97
N VAL A 724 13.92 0.71 -21.36
CA VAL A 724 14.20 -0.57 -20.72
C VAL A 724 14.80 -0.37 -19.32
N GLU A 725 14.24 -1.08 -18.35
CA GLU A 725 14.86 -1.27 -17.05
C GLU A 725 15.87 -2.43 -17.09
N VAL A 726 17.13 -2.15 -16.75
CA VAL A 726 18.19 -3.16 -16.69
C VAL A 726 18.25 -3.72 -15.27
N PRO A 727 18.04 -5.03 -15.07
CA PRO A 727 18.20 -5.64 -13.75
C PRO A 727 19.58 -5.36 -13.14
N PRO A 728 19.69 -5.05 -11.83
CA PRO A 728 20.96 -4.65 -11.20
C PRO A 728 22.11 -5.67 -11.30
N TYR A 729 21.79 -6.95 -11.52
CA TYR A 729 22.79 -8.01 -11.73
C TYR A 729 23.33 -8.03 -13.17
N LEU A 730 22.84 -7.18 -14.07
CA LEU A 730 23.33 -7.02 -15.44
C LEU A 730 24.02 -5.65 -15.62
N PRO A 731 25.05 -5.58 -16.48
CA PRO A 731 25.71 -4.32 -16.76
C PRO A 731 24.79 -3.43 -17.59
N ASP A 732 24.58 -2.20 -17.12
CA ASP A 732 23.77 -1.21 -17.82
C ASP A 732 24.58 -0.54 -18.95
N ASN A 733 24.44 -1.07 -20.16
CA ASN A 733 25.08 -0.55 -21.36
C ASN A 733 24.19 -0.76 -22.59
N GLU A 734 24.60 -0.18 -23.72
CA GLU A 734 23.83 -0.23 -24.98
C GLU A 734 23.50 -1.65 -25.44
N HIS A 735 24.41 -2.61 -25.24
CA HIS A 735 24.22 -3.99 -25.67
C HIS A 735 23.16 -4.69 -24.80
N THR A 736 23.25 -4.56 -23.48
CA THR A 736 22.26 -5.11 -22.55
C THR A 736 20.88 -4.51 -22.78
N ARG A 737 20.80 -3.19 -22.95
CA ARG A 737 19.55 -2.47 -23.20
C ARG A 737 18.90 -2.88 -24.52
N ALA A 738 19.68 -2.95 -25.61
CA ALA A 738 19.18 -3.40 -26.91
C ALA A 738 18.69 -4.85 -26.86
N ASP A 739 19.40 -5.72 -26.12
CA ASP A 739 19.04 -7.12 -26.02
C ASP A 739 17.74 -7.33 -25.24
N LEU A 740 17.60 -6.64 -24.10
CA LEU A 740 16.37 -6.59 -23.30
C LEU A 740 15.21 -5.94 -24.08
N ALA A 741 15.49 -4.93 -24.90
CA ALA A 741 14.47 -4.31 -25.73
C ALA A 741 13.88 -5.29 -26.76
N GLY A 742 14.73 -6.10 -27.40
CA GLY A 742 14.31 -7.18 -28.29
C GLY A 742 13.56 -8.29 -27.53
N PHE A 743 14.03 -8.64 -26.33
CA PHE A 743 13.36 -9.61 -25.47
C PHE A 743 11.92 -9.19 -25.12
N LEU A 744 11.72 -7.94 -24.70
CA LEU A 744 10.40 -7.37 -24.41
C LEU A 744 9.51 -7.29 -25.66
N GLY A 745 10.10 -7.03 -26.83
CA GLY A 745 9.41 -7.16 -28.12
C GLY A 745 8.90 -8.59 -28.37
N SER A 746 9.70 -9.60 -28.03
CA SER A 746 9.29 -11.01 -28.11
C SER A 746 8.21 -11.38 -27.09
N ILE A 747 8.29 -10.86 -25.85
CA ILE A 747 7.24 -11.03 -24.84
C ILE A 747 5.91 -10.46 -25.34
N ARG A 748 5.89 -9.28 -25.96
CA ARG A 748 4.65 -8.67 -26.49
C ARG A 748 3.95 -9.59 -27.50
N VAL A 749 4.72 -10.30 -28.33
CA VAL A 749 4.16 -11.28 -29.28
C VAL A 749 3.61 -12.51 -28.56
N ALA A 750 4.30 -12.99 -27.52
CA ALA A 750 3.83 -14.11 -26.69
C ALA A 750 2.57 -13.77 -25.91
N ASP A 751 2.49 -12.56 -25.35
CA ASP A 751 1.33 -12.05 -24.62
C ASP A 751 0.08 -11.98 -25.52
N ALA A 752 0.22 -11.35 -26.70
CA ALA A 752 -0.87 -11.29 -27.68
C ALA A 752 -1.34 -12.68 -28.15
N ALA A 753 -0.43 -13.65 -28.26
CA ALA A 753 -0.76 -15.03 -28.61
C ALA A 753 -1.45 -15.79 -27.47
N THR A 754 -1.04 -15.54 -26.23
CA THR A 754 -1.70 -16.07 -25.04
C THR A 754 -3.12 -15.54 -24.94
N GLY A 755 -3.31 -14.23 -25.15
CA GLY A 755 -4.64 -13.60 -25.22
C GLY A 755 -5.57 -14.29 -26.21
N ARG A 756 -5.09 -14.61 -27.43
CA ARG A 756 -5.89 -15.36 -28.42
C ARG A 756 -6.37 -16.72 -27.91
N VAL A 757 -5.53 -17.45 -27.18
CA VAL A 757 -5.89 -18.76 -26.59
C VAL A 757 -6.91 -18.58 -25.47
N VAL A 758 -6.70 -17.60 -24.59
CA VAL A 758 -7.65 -17.24 -23.53
C VAL A 758 -9.01 -16.88 -24.12
N ASP A 759 -9.05 -16.03 -25.15
CA ASP A 759 -10.27 -15.62 -25.83
C ASP A 759 -10.98 -16.81 -26.52
N ALA A 760 -10.24 -17.80 -27.01
CA ALA A 760 -10.83 -19.00 -27.58
C ALA A 760 -11.54 -19.84 -26.52
N VAL A 761 -10.97 -19.95 -25.31
CA VAL A 761 -11.64 -20.61 -24.17
C VAL A 761 -12.94 -19.88 -23.80
N GLU A 762 -12.93 -18.55 -23.84
CA GLU A 762 -14.12 -17.73 -23.63
C GLU A 762 -15.19 -17.97 -24.70
N ARG A 763 -14.83 -17.83 -25.98
CA ARG A 763 -15.75 -17.99 -27.11
C ARG A 763 -16.32 -19.40 -27.21
N ALA A 764 -15.55 -20.41 -26.83
CA ALA A 764 -15.99 -21.80 -26.80
C ALA A 764 -16.92 -22.12 -25.61
N GLY A 765 -17.20 -21.15 -24.72
CA GLY A 765 -18.04 -21.36 -23.53
C GLY A 765 -17.38 -22.23 -22.47
N LEU A 766 -16.06 -22.31 -22.46
CA LEU A 766 -15.29 -23.21 -21.58
C LEU A 766 -14.79 -22.52 -20.30
N ALA A 767 -14.98 -21.20 -20.17
CA ALA A 767 -14.44 -20.38 -19.07
C ALA A 767 -14.91 -20.82 -17.67
N ASP A 768 -16.14 -21.33 -17.55
CA ASP A 768 -16.69 -21.77 -16.27
C ASP A 768 -16.16 -23.13 -15.79
N SER A 769 -15.45 -23.87 -16.65
CA SER A 769 -14.98 -25.23 -16.33
C SER A 769 -13.50 -25.45 -16.60
N THR A 770 -12.77 -24.44 -17.06
CA THR A 770 -11.37 -24.58 -17.48
C THR A 770 -10.41 -23.80 -16.59
N LEU A 771 -9.48 -24.52 -15.97
CA LEU A 771 -8.28 -23.98 -15.33
C LEU A 771 -7.24 -23.63 -16.41
N LEU A 772 -6.81 -22.38 -16.46
CA LEU A 772 -5.65 -21.98 -17.27
C LEU A 772 -4.43 -21.82 -16.38
N LEU A 773 -3.33 -22.46 -16.77
CA LEU A 773 -2.02 -22.27 -16.14
C LEU A 773 -1.04 -21.72 -17.19
N PHE A 774 -0.39 -20.61 -16.88
CA PHE A 774 0.71 -20.07 -17.67
C PHE A 774 1.98 -20.12 -16.86
N THR A 775 3.04 -20.73 -17.41
CA THR A 775 4.32 -20.81 -16.73
C THR A 775 5.51 -20.82 -17.69
N THR A 776 6.71 -20.58 -17.15
CA THR A 776 7.99 -20.77 -17.85
C THR A 776 8.84 -21.82 -17.13
N ASP A 777 9.75 -22.45 -17.87
CA ASP A 777 10.60 -23.57 -17.43
C ASP A 777 11.87 -23.11 -16.70
N HIS A 778 12.36 -21.92 -17.05
CA HIS A 778 13.47 -21.27 -16.37
C HIS A 778 13.31 -19.75 -16.41
N GLY A 779 14.14 -19.05 -15.63
CA GLY A 779 14.23 -17.61 -15.59
C GLY A 779 14.80 -17.00 -16.88
N ILE A 780 14.92 -15.68 -16.92
CA ILE A 780 15.27 -14.95 -18.15
C ILE A 780 16.62 -15.41 -18.73
N ALA A 781 16.75 -15.51 -20.06
CA ALA A 781 17.97 -15.98 -20.74
C ALA A 781 19.08 -14.91 -20.77
N TYR A 782 19.60 -14.57 -19.59
CA TYR A 782 20.66 -13.59 -19.33
C TYR A 782 21.63 -14.12 -18.26
N PRO A 783 22.85 -13.56 -18.18
CA PRO A 783 23.82 -13.91 -17.14
C PRO A 783 23.22 -13.85 -15.72
N ARG A 784 23.68 -14.74 -14.83
CA ARG A 784 23.14 -14.97 -13.47
C ARG A 784 21.67 -15.44 -13.40
N ALA A 785 20.92 -15.49 -14.50
CA ALA A 785 19.54 -15.95 -14.51
C ALA A 785 19.43 -17.41 -15.01
N LYS A 786 19.05 -17.65 -16.27
CA LYS A 786 18.92 -19.00 -16.84
C LYS A 786 20.15 -19.87 -16.54
N GLY A 787 19.88 -21.08 -16.04
CA GLY A 787 20.93 -22.05 -15.71
C GLY A 787 21.63 -21.82 -14.38
N THR A 788 21.10 -20.96 -13.50
CA THR A 788 21.56 -20.77 -12.11
C THR A 788 20.46 -21.12 -11.11
N LEU A 789 20.78 -21.08 -9.81
CA LEU A 789 19.80 -21.22 -8.72
C LEU A 789 19.50 -19.90 -8.01
N TYR A 790 19.88 -18.76 -8.60
CA TYR A 790 19.45 -17.45 -8.12
C TYR A 790 17.98 -17.21 -8.52
N ASP A 791 17.24 -16.37 -7.80
CA ASP A 791 15.85 -15.97 -8.08
C ASP A 791 15.66 -15.54 -9.53
N PRO A 792 16.53 -14.74 -10.18
CA PRO A 792 16.42 -14.46 -11.61
C PRO A 792 16.38 -15.70 -12.52
N GLY A 793 16.92 -16.84 -12.06
CA GLY A 793 16.94 -18.12 -12.74
C GLY A 793 15.80 -19.09 -12.38
N ILE A 794 15.27 -19.04 -11.16
CA ILE A 794 14.28 -20.02 -10.65
C ILE A 794 12.92 -19.41 -10.26
N ARG A 795 12.85 -18.09 -10.03
CA ARG A 795 11.59 -17.36 -9.78
C ARG A 795 10.91 -17.03 -11.11
N VAL A 796 10.32 -18.06 -11.69
CA VAL A 796 9.70 -18.01 -13.02
C VAL A 796 8.29 -17.42 -12.98
N ALA A 797 7.75 -17.11 -14.16
CA ALA A 797 6.34 -16.76 -14.28
C ALA A 797 5.45 -17.96 -13.92
N PHE A 798 4.44 -17.72 -13.09
CA PHE A 798 3.36 -18.65 -12.83
C PHE A 798 2.06 -17.87 -12.64
N VAL A 799 1.14 -17.99 -13.59
CA VAL A 799 -0.18 -17.35 -13.55
C VAL A 799 -1.22 -18.43 -13.66
N ALA A 800 -2.21 -18.41 -12.77
CA ALA A 800 -3.33 -19.33 -12.81
C ALA A 800 -4.64 -18.56 -12.92
N ARG A 801 -5.51 -18.99 -13.83
CA ARG A 801 -6.90 -18.55 -13.92
C ARG A 801 -7.79 -19.75 -13.60
N PRO A 802 -8.31 -19.86 -12.36
CA PRO A 802 -9.28 -20.88 -12.00
C PRO A 802 -10.54 -20.81 -12.90
N PRO A 803 -11.31 -21.91 -13.02
CA PRO A 803 -12.63 -21.86 -13.62
C PRO A 803 -13.48 -20.76 -12.99
N ARG A 804 -14.19 -19.97 -13.80
CA ARG A 804 -15.03 -18.87 -13.29
C ARG A 804 -16.09 -19.35 -12.29
N SER A 805 -16.58 -20.58 -12.46
CA SER A 805 -17.55 -21.20 -11.54
C SER A 805 -17.03 -21.36 -10.12
N TRP A 806 -15.72 -21.31 -9.89
CA TRP A 806 -15.13 -21.37 -8.55
C TRP A 806 -15.22 -20.04 -7.80
N GLY A 807 -15.50 -18.92 -8.48
CA GLY A 807 -15.70 -17.62 -7.82
C GLY A 807 -14.48 -17.10 -7.07
N VAL A 808 -13.27 -17.49 -7.49
CA VAL A 808 -12.02 -17.11 -6.82
C VAL A 808 -11.63 -15.69 -7.23
N ALA A 809 -11.48 -14.80 -6.24
CA ALA A 809 -11.05 -13.42 -6.47
C ALA A 809 -9.61 -13.36 -7.01
N PRO A 810 -9.28 -12.40 -7.90
CA PRO A 810 -7.92 -12.16 -8.33
C PRO A 810 -7.00 -11.85 -7.13
N GLY A 811 -5.79 -12.42 -7.12
CA GLY A 811 -4.83 -12.16 -6.06
C GLY A 811 -3.47 -12.81 -6.31
N ALA A 812 -2.48 -12.38 -5.53
CA ALA A 812 -1.15 -12.97 -5.46
C ALA A 812 -0.97 -13.60 -4.06
N PRO A 813 -1.41 -14.85 -3.87
CA PRO A 813 -1.45 -15.44 -2.54
C PRO A 813 -0.02 -15.76 -2.04
N ASP A 814 0.26 -15.45 -0.77
CA ASP A 814 1.60 -15.57 -0.19
C ASP A 814 2.17 -17.00 -0.18
N GLY A 815 3.49 -17.13 -0.06
CA GLY A 815 4.19 -18.41 0.06
C GLY A 815 4.83 -18.89 -1.23
N LEU A 816 5.58 -19.98 -1.13
CA LEU A 816 6.33 -20.51 -2.26
C LEU A 816 5.55 -21.57 -3.02
N LEU A 817 5.88 -21.71 -4.30
CA LEU A 817 5.43 -22.75 -5.19
C LEU A 817 6.64 -23.27 -5.95
N SER A 818 6.69 -24.55 -6.28
CA SER A 818 7.62 -25.03 -7.31
C SER A 818 6.95 -25.95 -8.31
N HIS A 819 7.46 -26.04 -9.54
CA HIS A 819 6.78 -26.76 -10.62
C HIS A 819 6.48 -28.23 -10.33
N VAL A 820 7.23 -28.87 -9.43
CA VAL A 820 6.93 -30.26 -9.01
C VAL A 820 5.56 -30.37 -8.32
N ASP A 821 5.01 -29.26 -7.83
CA ASP A 821 3.69 -29.18 -7.22
C ASP A 821 2.54 -29.23 -8.23
N VAL A 822 2.82 -28.97 -9.52
CA VAL A 822 1.77 -28.92 -10.55
C VAL A 822 1.19 -30.31 -10.83
N LEU A 823 2.03 -31.33 -10.96
CA LEU A 823 1.58 -32.71 -11.15
C LEU A 823 0.57 -33.19 -10.08
N PRO A 824 0.90 -33.18 -8.77
CA PRO A 824 -0.03 -33.63 -7.74
C PRO A 824 -1.29 -32.77 -7.69
N THR A 825 -1.18 -31.47 -8.00
CA THR A 825 -2.33 -30.56 -8.08
C THR A 825 -3.29 -30.96 -9.20
N LEU A 826 -2.78 -31.21 -10.41
CA LEU A 826 -3.62 -31.61 -11.55
C LEU A 826 -4.29 -32.97 -11.31
N VAL A 827 -3.56 -33.93 -10.74
CA VAL A 827 -4.12 -35.26 -10.41
C VAL A 827 -5.20 -35.16 -9.33
N GLU A 828 -4.97 -34.38 -8.27
CA GLU A 828 -5.99 -34.13 -7.24
C GLU A 828 -7.23 -33.45 -7.82
N LEU A 829 -7.05 -32.40 -8.62
CA LEU A 829 -8.15 -31.69 -9.26
C LEU A 829 -8.95 -32.60 -10.19
N ALA A 830 -8.29 -33.52 -10.90
CA ALA A 830 -8.92 -34.54 -11.73
C ALA A 830 -9.59 -35.67 -10.94
N GLY A 831 -9.52 -35.66 -9.60
CA GLY A 831 -10.13 -36.68 -8.73
C GLY A 831 -9.34 -37.99 -8.62
N GLY A 832 -8.07 -38.00 -9.05
CA GLY A 832 -7.20 -39.17 -8.98
C GLY A 832 -6.30 -39.21 -7.73
N PRO A 833 -5.79 -40.39 -7.35
CA PRO A 833 -4.80 -40.50 -6.29
C PRO A 833 -3.41 -40.08 -6.79
N VAL A 834 -2.76 -39.16 -6.07
CA VAL A 834 -1.37 -38.78 -6.32
C VAL A 834 -0.44 -39.98 -6.04
N PRO A 835 0.42 -40.41 -6.98
CA PRO A 835 1.35 -41.51 -6.75
C PRO A 835 2.30 -41.21 -5.57
N PRO A 836 2.61 -42.19 -4.69
CA PRO A 836 3.50 -41.96 -3.53
C PRO A 836 4.93 -41.55 -3.88
N SER A 837 5.37 -41.73 -5.13
CA SER A 837 6.68 -41.29 -5.62
C SER A 837 6.76 -39.78 -5.82
N VAL A 838 5.61 -39.09 -5.92
CA VAL A 838 5.55 -37.67 -6.28
C VAL A 838 6.02 -36.82 -5.11
N GLN A 839 7.07 -36.05 -5.35
CA GLN A 839 7.71 -35.20 -4.34
C GLN A 839 6.99 -33.86 -4.12
N GLY A 840 6.12 -33.47 -5.07
CA GLY A 840 5.36 -32.22 -5.01
C GLY A 840 4.24 -32.25 -3.98
N GLN A 841 3.82 -31.06 -3.56
CA GLN A 841 2.68 -30.84 -2.68
C GLN A 841 1.57 -30.17 -3.48
N SER A 842 0.35 -30.69 -3.38
CA SER A 842 -0.78 -30.08 -4.09
C SER A 842 -1.09 -28.70 -3.55
N PHE A 843 -1.30 -27.73 -4.44
CA PHE A 843 -1.78 -26.38 -4.14
C PHE A 843 -3.22 -26.16 -4.65
N ALA A 844 -3.99 -27.23 -4.85
CA ALA A 844 -5.38 -27.16 -5.30
C ALA A 844 -6.26 -26.28 -4.40
N SER A 845 -6.03 -26.29 -3.08
CA SER A 845 -6.69 -25.38 -2.13
C SER A 845 -6.43 -23.91 -2.45
N VAL A 846 -5.18 -23.55 -2.79
CA VAL A 846 -4.82 -22.19 -3.21
C VAL A 846 -5.56 -21.81 -4.49
N LEU A 847 -5.67 -22.72 -5.46
CA LEU A 847 -6.44 -22.47 -6.69
C LEU A 847 -7.95 -22.33 -6.46
N ARG A 848 -8.49 -22.90 -5.38
CA ARG A 848 -9.90 -22.79 -4.98
C ARG A 848 -10.18 -21.58 -4.06
N GLY A 849 -9.16 -20.79 -3.70
CA GLY A 849 -9.30 -19.71 -2.72
C GLY A 849 -9.49 -20.21 -1.28
N GLU A 850 -9.17 -21.47 -1.00
CA GLU A 850 -9.34 -22.10 0.29
C GLU A 850 -8.06 -21.99 1.15
N PRO A 851 -8.17 -21.95 2.49
CA PRO A 851 -7.02 -22.11 3.37
C PRO A 851 -6.33 -23.45 3.11
N GLY A 852 -5.01 -23.42 2.88
CA GLY A 852 -4.25 -24.59 2.48
C GLY A 852 -2.81 -24.57 2.98
N ARG A 853 -2.18 -25.75 2.99
CA ARG A 853 -0.76 -25.87 3.31
C ARG A 853 0.05 -25.26 2.17
N ARG A 854 0.96 -24.34 2.51
CA ARG A 854 1.85 -23.64 1.58
C ARG A 854 3.28 -24.08 1.82
N ARG A 855 4.12 -24.03 0.78
CA ARG A 855 5.55 -24.29 0.97
C ARG A 855 6.20 -23.11 1.69
N THR A 856 7.00 -23.45 2.68
CA THR A 856 7.89 -22.53 3.40
C THR A 856 9.30 -22.55 2.83
N GLU A 857 9.61 -23.54 1.99
CA GLU A 857 10.89 -23.70 1.31
C GLU A 857 10.73 -24.40 -0.04
N VAL A 858 11.64 -24.10 -0.96
CA VAL A 858 11.82 -24.77 -2.24
C VAL A 858 13.27 -25.21 -2.35
N PHE A 859 13.48 -26.46 -2.75
CA PHE A 859 14.79 -26.99 -3.08
C PHE A 859 15.00 -26.97 -4.59
N ALA A 860 16.20 -26.62 -5.01
CA ALA A 860 16.57 -26.56 -6.41
C ALA A 860 17.90 -27.27 -6.66
N GLU A 861 18.02 -27.95 -7.80
CA GLU A 861 19.23 -28.65 -8.21
C GLU A 861 19.58 -28.38 -9.67
N LYS A 862 20.87 -28.35 -9.96
CA LYS A 862 21.40 -28.44 -11.31
C LYS A 862 22.61 -29.36 -11.29
N ASN A 863 22.67 -30.28 -12.24
CA ASN A 863 23.85 -31.10 -12.51
C ASN A 863 24.48 -30.72 -13.86
N TYR A 864 23.62 -30.49 -14.85
CA TYR A 864 23.98 -30.11 -16.21
C TYR A 864 23.05 -29.02 -16.73
N HIS A 865 23.58 -28.14 -17.57
CA HIS A 865 22.78 -27.43 -18.58
C HIS A 865 23.46 -27.62 -19.93
N ASP A 866 24.55 -26.88 -20.18
CA ASP A 866 25.44 -27.09 -21.33
C ASP A 866 26.68 -27.92 -20.95
N GLU A 867 27.17 -27.77 -19.71
CA GLU A 867 28.31 -28.50 -19.15
C GLU A 867 27.99 -29.02 -17.73
N TYR A 868 28.87 -29.87 -17.19
CA TYR A 868 28.76 -30.34 -15.81
C TYR A 868 29.03 -29.20 -14.82
N ASP A 869 28.02 -28.84 -14.05
CA ASP A 869 28.05 -27.71 -13.12
C ASP A 869 27.13 -27.99 -11.92
N PRO A 870 27.55 -28.86 -10.99
CA PRO A 870 26.69 -29.34 -9.91
C PRO A 870 26.52 -28.30 -8.80
N ILE A 871 25.29 -27.79 -8.65
CA ILE A 871 24.88 -26.85 -7.62
C ILE A 871 23.56 -27.28 -6.97
N ARG A 872 23.39 -26.95 -5.69
CA ARG A 872 22.18 -27.22 -4.89
C ARG A 872 21.75 -25.96 -4.16
N GLY A 873 20.46 -25.78 -3.95
CA GLY A 873 19.95 -24.61 -3.25
C GLY A 873 18.69 -24.88 -2.46
N ILE A 874 18.51 -24.09 -1.42
CA ILE A 874 17.28 -23.97 -0.64
C ILE A 874 16.88 -22.49 -0.64
N ARG A 875 15.63 -22.23 -1.01
CA ARG A 875 15.00 -20.91 -1.02
C ARG A 875 13.84 -20.93 -0.04
N THR A 876 13.88 -20.12 1.01
CA THR A 876 12.73 -19.87 1.90
C THR A 876 11.94 -18.66 1.39
N ASP A 877 11.07 -18.07 2.18
CA ASP A 877 10.47 -16.75 1.95
C ASP A 877 11.50 -15.60 1.94
N ARG A 878 12.47 -15.66 2.87
CA ARG A 878 13.47 -14.62 3.11
C ARG A 878 14.88 -14.96 2.65
N TYR A 879 15.31 -16.23 2.71
CA TYR A 879 16.71 -16.58 2.46
C TYR A 879 16.89 -17.45 1.22
N ALA A 880 18.00 -17.25 0.51
CA ALA A 880 18.51 -18.20 -0.47
C ALA A 880 19.90 -18.68 -0.04
N TYR A 881 20.06 -19.98 0.12
CA TYR A 881 21.37 -20.62 0.34
C TYR A 881 21.68 -21.52 -0.85
N ILE A 882 22.86 -21.33 -1.45
CA ILE A 882 23.32 -22.08 -2.62
C ILE A 882 24.66 -22.72 -2.27
N ARG A 883 24.83 -23.98 -2.66
CA ARG A 883 26.05 -24.76 -2.51
C ARG A 883 26.60 -25.16 -3.86
N THR A 884 27.85 -24.78 -4.11
CA THR A 884 28.62 -25.21 -5.28
C THR A 884 29.40 -26.47 -4.94
N LEU A 885 29.15 -27.57 -5.64
CA LEU A 885 29.76 -28.87 -5.33
C LEU A 885 31.14 -29.06 -5.98
N GLU A 886 31.48 -28.26 -7.00
CA GLU A 886 32.82 -28.14 -7.59
C GLU A 886 33.30 -26.67 -7.56
N PRO A 887 33.65 -26.12 -6.38
CA PRO A 887 34.08 -24.73 -6.26
C PRO A 887 35.40 -24.48 -7.00
N GLY A 888 35.56 -23.28 -7.56
CA GLY A 888 36.76 -22.89 -8.32
C GLY A 888 36.63 -23.05 -9.84
N THR A 889 35.57 -23.67 -10.34
CA THR A 889 35.25 -23.70 -11.78
C THR A 889 34.47 -22.43 -12.18
N PRO A 890 34.92 -21.67 -13.19
CA PRO A 890 34.17 -20.55 -13.75
C PRO A 890 32.77 -20.97 -14.23
N PRO A 891 31.70 -20.21 -13.91
CA PRO A 891 30.38 -20.48 -14.47
C PRO A 891 30.40 -20.28 -15.99
N ARG A 892 29.77 -21.22 -16.71
CA ARG A 892 29.57 -21.12 -18.16
C ARG A 892 28.19 -20.57 -18.45
N LEU A 893 28.13 -19.55 -19.30
CA LEU A 893 26.86 -19.03 -19.81
C LEU A 893 26.27 -20.03 -20.80
N SER A 894 24.94 -20.11 -20.85
CA SER A 894 24.28 -20.94 -21.86
C SER A 894 24.55 -20.41 -23.26
N GLY A 895 24.57 -21.28 -24.27
CA GLY A 895 24.99 -20.90 -25.62
C GLY A 895 24.18 -19.76 -26.26
N ASP A 896 22.90 -19.60 -25.92
CA ASP A 896 22.06 -18.47 -26.33
C ASP A 896 22.46 -17.15 -25.66
N ILE A 897 22.92 -17.19 -24.41
CA ILE A 897 23.48 -16.02 -23.70
C ILE A 897 24.87 -15.70 -24.24
N GLU A 898 25.74 -16.70 -24.37
CA GLU A 898 27.14 -16.53 -24.83
C GLU A 898 27.21 -15.95 -26.25
N ARG A 899 26.24 -16.27 -27.11
CA ARG A 899 26.13 -15.70 -28.46
C ARG A 899 25.28 -14.43 -28.55
N GLY A 900 24.68 -14.01 -27.43
CA GLY A 900 23.74 -12.88 -27.38
C GLY A 900 24.45 -11.52 -27.27
N PRO A 901 23.78 -10.42 -27.67
CA PRO A 901 24.33 -9.07 -27.54
C PRO A 901 24.77 -8.72 -26.12
N VAL A 902 24.05 -9.17 -25.08
CA VAL A 902 24.45 -8.91 -23.67
C VAL A 902 25.89 -9.35 -23.37
N ARG A 903 26.40 -10.39 -24.05
CA ARG A 903 27.78 -10.87 -23.88
C ARG A 903 28.82 -9.82 -24.24
N LEU A 904 28.55 -8.94 -25.22
CA LEU A 904 29.46 -7.90 -25.69
C LEU A 904 29.71 -6.82 -24.62
N GLY A 905 28.70 -6.57 -23.79
CA GLY A 905 28.77 -5.61 -22.68
C GLY A 905 29.10 -6.25 -21.33
N LEU A 906 29.37 -7.57 -21.30
CA LEU A 906 29.60 -8.31 -20.06
C LEU A 906 31.06 -8.29 -19.64
N GLY A 907 31.33 -7.84 -18.41
CA GLY A 907 32.66 -7.92 -17.79
C GLY A 907 33.02 -9.33 -17.33
N GLU A 908 34.32 -9.56 -17.07
CA GLU A 908 34.82 -10.86 -16.59
C GLU A 908 34.34 -11.23 -15.18
N GLU A 909 33.84 -10.27 -14.41
CA GLU A 909 33.39 -10.47 -13.02
C GLU A 909 32.29 -11.53 -12.93
N GLN A 910 31.32 -11.54 -13.86
CA GLN A 910 30.23 -12.51 -13.87
C GLN A 910 30.66 -13.93 -14.28
N LEU A 911 31.89 -14.06 -14.78
CA LEU A 911 32.51 -15.32 -15.16
C LEU A 911 33.52 -15.81 -14.11
N ARG A 912 33.61 -15.14 -12.96
CA ARG A 912 34.47 -15.60 -11.86
C ARG A 912 33.92 -16.88 -11.24
N PRO A 913 34.79 -17.80 -10.79
CA PRO A 913 34.35 -18.99 -10.07
C PRO A 913 33.45 -18.64 -8.89
N ARG A 914 32.37 -19.40 -8.72
CA ARG A 914 31.48 -19.25 -7.56
C ARG A 914 32.16 -19.77 -6.28
N PRO A 915 31.86 -19.15 -5.13
CA PRO A 915 32.28 -19.70 -3.85
C PRO A 915 31.58 -21.03 -3.57
N ALA A 916 32.12 -21.79 -2.61
CA ALA A 916 31.57 -23.09 -2.24
C ALA A 916 30.16 -23.01 -1.64
N GLU A 917 29.89 -21.92 -0.93
CA GLU A 917 28.60 -21.61 -0.33
C GLU A 917 28.29 -20.13 -0.57
N GLU A 918 27.03 -19.84 -0.82
CA GLU A 918 26.48 -18.48 -0.94
C GLU A 918 25.24 -18.39 -0.06
N LEU A 919 25.03 -17.26 0.61
CA LEU A 919 23.83 -16.97 1.40
C LEU A 919 23.36 -15.56 1.10
N TYR A 920 22.05 -15.39 0.87
CA TYR A 920 21.43 -14.10 0.59
C TYR A 920 20.21 -13.89 1.46
N ASP A 921 20.08 -12.68 2.02
CA ASP A 921 18.86 -12.18 2.67
C ASP A 921 18.08 -11.35 1.66
N LEU A 922 16.92 -11.84 1.26
CA LEU A 922 16.20 -11.37 0.07
C LEU A 922 15.22 -10.25 0.40
N ASP A 923 15.01 -9.96 1.68
CA ASP A 923 14.32 -8.75 2.13
C ASP A 923 15.20 -7.51 1.83
N ASP A 924 16.52 -7.64 2.03
CA ASP A 924 17.49 -6.55 1.84
C ASP A 924 18.19 -6.59 0.46
N ASP A 925 18.35 -7.79 -0.12
CA ASP A 925 19.06 -8.05 -1.38
C ASP A 925 18.26 -8.97 -2.32
N PRO A 926 17.15 -8.48 -2.91
CA PRO A 926 16.27 -9.28 -3.77
C PRO A 926 16.94 -9.74 -5.07
N TRP A 927 18.09 -9.17 -5.42
CA TRP A 927 18.86 -9.50 -6.63
C TRP A 927 20.08 -10.40 -6.34
N GLN A 928 20.30 -10.78 -5.08
CA GLN A 928 21.36 -11.68 -4.66
C GLN A 928 22.74 -11.20 -5.10
N LEU A 929 23.05 -9.93 -4.80
CA LEU A 929 24.32 -9.27 -5.09
C LEU A 929 25.29 -9.30 -3.90
N CYS A 930 24.81 -9.47 -2.67
CA CYS A 930 25.58 -9.44 -1.44
C CYS A 930 25.62 -10.84 -0.80
N ASP A 931 26.73 -11.55 -0.99
CA ASP A 931 26.93 -12.85 -0.36
C ASP A 931 27.28 -12.72 1.14
N LEU A 932 26.39 -13.23 1.99
CA LEU A 932 26.47 -13.24 3.45
C LEU A 932 27.05 -14.54 4.01
N ALA A 933 27.48 -15.49 3.18
CA ALA A 933 27.93 -16.82 3.65
C ALA A 933 29.14 -16.75 4.60
N GLY A 934 29.93 -15.68 4.51
CA GLY A 934 31.08 -15.39 5.37
C GLY A 934 30.77 -14.51 6.59
N ASP A 935 29.56 -13.96 6.71
CA ASP A 935 29.19 -13.07 7.82
C ASP A 935 28.88 -13.87 9.09
N PRO A 936 29.59 -13.64 10.22
CA PRO A 936 29.35 -14.34 11.47
C PRO A 936 27.93 -14.17 12.03
N SER A 937 27.25 -13.06 11.76
CA SER A 937 25.89 -12.80 12.24
C SER A 937 24.83 -13.71 11.60
N TYR A 938 25.12 -14.25 10.42
CA TYR A 938 24.25 -15.17 9.68
C TYR A 938 24.67 -16.63 9.82
N ALA A 939 25.65 -16.94 10.67
CA ALA A 939 26.19 -18.29 10.80
C ALA A 939 25.13 -19.34 11.20
N GLU A 940 24.20 -18.98 12.09
CA GLU A 940 23.11 -19.88 12.51
C GLU A 940 22.10 -20.13 11.37
N VAL A 941 21.72 -19.08 10.65
CA VAL A 941 20.83 -19.17 9.48
C VAL A 941 21.45 -20.07 8.41
N LYS A 942 22.73 -19.82 8.08
CA LYS A 942 23.47 -20.64 7.11
C LYS A 942 23.50 -22.11 7.51
N ALA A 943 23.85 -22.40 8.77
CA ALA A 943 23.93 -23.77 9.27
C ALA A 943 22.57 -24.47 9.24
N GLY A 944 21.49 -23.77 9.59
CA GLY A 944 20.13 -24.31 9.54
C GLY A 944 19.67 -24.65 8.12
N LEU A 945 19.93 -23.76 7.15
CA LEU A 945 19.60 -23.99 5.75
C LEU A 945 20.46 -25.10 5.12
N ALA A 946 21.75 -25.14 5.43
CA ALA A 946 22.66 -26.19 4.99
C ALA A 946 22.20 -27.57 5.48
N ALA A 947 21.80 -27.69 6.76
CA ALA A 947 21.32 -28.95 7.32
C ALA A 947 20.01 -29.42 6.68
N ARG A 948 19.08 -28.51 6.38
CA ARG A 948 17.83 -28.84 5.65
C ARG A 948 18.11 -29.28 4.22
N LEU A 949 19.06 -28.64 3.54
CA LEU A 949 19.51 -29.05 2.21
C LEU A 949 20.11 -30.47 2.24
N ASP A 950 20.95 -30.78 3.22
CA ASP A 950 21.54 -32.12 3.39
C ASP A 950 20.47 -33.21 3.65
N ALA A 951 19.47 -32.89 4.49
CA ALA A 951 18.35 -33.77 4.75
C ALA A 951 17.56 -34.04 3.46
N TRP A 952 17.21 -32.99 2.71
CA TRP A 952 16.51 -33.11 1.44
C TRP A 952 17.30 -33.94 0.42
N MET A 953 18.61 -33.69 0.27
CA MET A 953 19.47 -34.47 -0.64
C MET A 953 19.48 -35.96 -0.26
N SER A 954 19.49 -36.27 1.04
CA SER A 954 19.46 -37.65 1.53
C SER A 954 18.09 -38.30 1.30
N GLU A 955 17.00 -37.61 1.64
CA GLU A 955 15.62 -38.08 1.48
C GLU A 955 15.26 -38.34 0.02
N THR A 956 15.79 -37.52 -0.89
CA THR A 956 15.55 -37.63 -2.33
C THR A 956 16.53 -38.55 -3.05
N ASN A 957 17.47 -39.16 -2.33
CA ASN A 957 18.57 -39.95 -2.90
C ASN A 957 19.30 -39.20 -4.04
N ASP A 958 19.69 -37.97 -3.75
CA ASP A 958 20.42 -37.12 -4.70
C ASP A 958 21.64 -37.86 -5.26
N PRO A 959 21.75 -38.00 -6.59
CA PRO A 959 22.79 -38.83 -7.21
C PRO A 959 24.19 -38.32 -6.96
N VAL A 960 24.34 -37.03 -6.63
CA VAL A 960 25.66 -36.45 -6.38
C VAL A 960 26.28 -37.03 -5.13
N LEU A 961 25.44 -37.54 -4.20
CA LEU A 961 25.88 -38.28 -3.03
C LEU A 961 26.54 -39.62 -3.40
N ALA A 962 26.22 -40.18 -4.57
CA ALA A 962 26.84 -41.40 -5.09
C ALA A 962 28.09 -41.13 -5.96
N GLY A 963 28.45 -39.87 -6.18
CA GLY A 963 29.59 -39.42 -6.98
C GLY A 963 29.20 -38.58 -8.19
N ARG A 964 30.14 -38.39 -9.12
CA ARG A 964 29.93 -37.58 -10.32
C ARG A 964 28.75 -38.14 -11.15
N VAL A 965 27.75 -37.29 -11.39
CA VAL A 965 26.58 -37.67 -12.19
C VAL A 965 27.03 -37.82 -13.64
N ALA A 966 26.70 -38.93 -14.30
CA ALA A 966 27.05 -39.13 -15.70
C ALA A 966 26.32 -38.14 -16.60
N ALA A 967 26.98 -37.69 -17.67
CA ALA A 967 26.38 -36.81 -18.65
C ALA A 967 25.15 -37.48 -19.29
N PRO A 968 24.06 -36.74 -19.53
CA PRO A 968 22.93 -37.25 -20.31
C PRO A 968 23.45 -37.63 -21.69
N SER A 969 23.34 -38.90 -22.08
CA SER A 969 23.78 -39.39 -23.39
C SER A 969 23.16 -38.56 -24.52
N GLY A 970 24.02 -37.96 -25.35
CA GLY A 970 23.63 -37.02 -26.41
C GLY A 970 23.73 -35.54 -26.04
N SER A 971 24.26 -35.18 -24.86
CA SER A 971 24.85 -33.86 -24.61
C SER A 971 26.14 -33.71 -25.44
N LEU A 972 26.52 -32.47 -25.76
CA LEU A 972 27.63 -32.09 -26.64
C LEU A 972 29.05 -32.53 -26.18
N ASP A 973 29.14 -33.46 -25.23
CA ASP A 973 30.38 -33.95 -24.62
C ASP A 973 31.06 -35.06 -25.45
N GLU A 974 30.75 -35.18 -26.75
CA GLU A 974 31.62 -35.87 -27.71
C GLU A 974 32.68 -34.90 -28.25
N GLY A 975 33.60 -34.51 -27.37
CA GLY A 975 34.88 -33.89 -27.72
C GLY A 975 35.06 -32.44 -27.29
N PRO A 976 36.30 -32.02 -26.96
CA PRO A 976 36.58 -30.65 -26.57
C PRO A 976 36.34 -29.72 -27.75
N VAL A 977 35.38 -28.81 -27.62
CA VAL A 977 35.29 -27.64 -28.50
C VAL A 977 36.54 -26.79 -28.23
N PRO A 978 37.38 -26.48 -29.25
CA PRO A 978 38.59 -25.70 -29.05
C PRO A 978 38.27 -24.33 -28.47
N ARG A 979 39.13 -23.88 -27.55
CA ARG A 979 39.07 -22.57 -26.87
C ARG A 979 39.06 -21.39 -27.83
#